data_AF-A0A174LEU5-F1
#
_entry.id   AF-A0A174LEU5-F1
#
_cell.length_a   1.000
_cell.length_b   1.000
_cell.length_c   1.000
_cell.angle_alpha   90.00
_cell.angle_beta   90.00
_cell.angle_gamma   90.00
#
_symmetry.space_group_name_H-M   'P 1'
#
loop_
_entity.id
_entity.type
_entity.pdbx_description
1 polymer ?
#
loop_
_entity_poly.entity_id
_entity_poly.type
_entity_poly.pdbx_seq_one_letter_code
_entity_poly.pdbx_strand_id
1 'polypeptide(L)'
;MLLQLGDKGDNVKYLQYGLHILCCSPNGFDGEFGNGTLTAVKKFQSKYGLVNDGIVGDVTWNTLKNEIATIQAQLNKKGCSVGTVDGIAGPATYNAVISFQNKNGLTADGQVGTATWDILFDTVSGGTTYTRILKVTSPLMYGEDIKAVQNKLNSLGYNCGTADGYYGNATKSAVISFQSAKGLTADGEVGPATWNALFSSSSTSTGSSYTRLLKVTSPLMYGEDIKAVQNKLNSLGHNCGTADGYYGNATKSAVVSFQSAKGIDTDGVVGPTTWNALFNSSSSSGSGTLPGGPIKVFIDAGHGDTDPGAVGNGLKEKNIVLNIATKLGALLNGREISIKYSRTNDTYLSLEDRARLANAWGADLFVSIHANSATSSVRGTECYTHPTANTATKTLSANISRSIASKFGIPNRGHKEANFAVLRLSNMPAILVETAFISNSSDANLLNTRQDDFANAIFNEILNYFNMSISTSTILDQINNSGFAELFGVKFTQTLQEKIIAQAGPIKVKLSLTRGGSNNGEIVANFKNGSFDSGTFKNDLLDLSTTLSKNGVNISKQLLKLGNKSFSISVSTNNNIITVSLTKTLNINDSTFSQVLSIEYDKDGLKDIYENITVVVNSLVEKSKPILLPLLLIGALIIFIKLGFLSALISFGAALLTQLGYAIYTMITFIATN
;
A
#
# COMPACT_ATOMS: atom_id res chain seq x y z
N MET A 1 -21.17 33.89 -46.16
CA MET A 1 -20.96 35.08 -45.31
C MET A 1 -19.47 35.26 -45.11
N LEU A 2 -18.97 36.48 -45.26
CA LEU A 2 -17.55 36.81 -45.11
C LEU A 2 -17.43 38.00 -44.15
N LEU A 3 -16.74 37.82 -43.02
CA LEU A 3 -16.37 38.92 -42.12
C LEU A 3 -14.86 38.90 -41.86
N GLN A 4 -14.23 40.06 -41.88
CA GLN A 4 -12.79 40.24 -41.68
C GLN A 4 -12.46 41.59 -41.02
N LEU A 5 -11.19 41.80 -40.69
CA LEU A 5 -10.70 43.03 -40.06
C LEU A 5 -11.14 44.28 -40.83
N GLY A 6 -11.82 45.20 -40.14
CA GLY A 6 -12.36 46.45 -40.70
C GLY A 6 -13.86 46.43 -40.98
N ASP A 7 -14.50 45.26 -41.03
CA ASP A 7 -15.96 45.16 -41.23
C ASP A 7 -16.75 45.69 -40.04
N LYS A 8 -17.97 46.19 -40.29
CA LYS A 8 -18.86 46.72 -39.26
C LYS A 8 -20.30 46.25 -39.46
N GLY A 9 -21.07 46.20 -38.37
CA GLY A 9 -22.53 46.01 -38.38
C GLY A 9 -23.01 44.86 -37.50
N ASP A 10 -24.31 44.56 -37.58
CA ASP A 10 -24.97 43.60 -36.69
C ASP A 10 -24.40 42.18 -36.79
N ASN A 11 -23.98 41.75 -37.98
CA ASN A 11 -23.33 40.45 -38.14
C ASN A 11 -22.00 40.35 -37.37
N VAL A 12 -21.22 41.44 -37.31
CA VAL A 12 -20.01 41.51 -36.49
C VAL A 12 -20.38 41.50 -35.01
N LYS A 13 -21.48 42.16 -34.62
CA LYS A 13 -21.96 42.14 -33.24
C LYS A 13 -22.43 40.74 -32.80
N TYR A 14 -23.14 40.02 -33.66
CA TYR A 14 -23.54 38.63 -33.40
C TYR A 14 -22.34 37.69 -33.34
N LEU A 15 -21.35 37.90 -34.20
CA LEU A 15 -20.06 37.22 -34.11
C LEU A 15 -19.42 37.45 -32.73
N GLN A 16 -19.33 38.70 -32.30
CA GLN A 16 -18.70 39.07 -31.02
C GLN A 16 -19.41 38.43 -29.82
N TYR A 17 -20.74 38.48 -29.77
CA TYR A 17 -21.51 37.78 -28.73
C TYR A 17 -21.26 36.28 -28.74
N GLY A 18 -21.30 35.65 -29.93
CA GLY A 18 -21.08 34.21 -30.04
C GLY A 18 -19.69 33.81 -29.60
N LEU A 19 -18.67 34.56 -30.02
CA LEU A 19 -17.29 34.37 -29.60
C LEU A 19 -17.15 34.52 -28.09
N HIS A 20 -17.75 35.54 -27.48
CA HIS A 20 -17.71 35.75 -26.04
C HIS A 20 -18.38 34.63 -25.25
N ILE A 21 -19.59 34.22 -25.64
CA ILE A 21 -20.31 33.09 -25.03
C ILE A 21 -19.47 31.81 -25.07
N LEU A 22 -18.71 31.60 -26.16
CA LEU A 22 -17.80 30.47 -26.35
C LEU A 22 -16.39 30.71 -25.78
N CYS A 23 -16.25 31.67 -24.86
CA CYS A 23 -15.02 32.05 -24.13
C CYS A 23 -13.84 32.49 -25.03
N CYS A 24 -14.16 33.02 -26.20
CA CYS A 24 -13.24 33.68 -27.12
C CYS A 24 -13.51 35.19 -27.09
N SER A 25 -13.23 35.85 -25.96
CA SER A 25 -13.67 37.25 -25.78
C SER A 25 -13.07 38.21 -26.83
N PRO A 26 -13.90 38.96 -27.56
CA PRO A 26 -13.47 39.92 -28.59
C PRO A 26 -13.13 41.32 -28.06
N ASN A 27 -13.13 41.51 -26.73
CA ASN A 27 -12.94 42.80 -26.04
C ASN A 27 -14.06 43.83 -26.23
N GLY A 28 -15.28 43.40 -26.55
CA GLY A 28 -16.46 44.28 -26.65
C GLY A 28 -17.51 43.77 -27.64
N PHE A 29 -18.68 44.41 -27.64
CA PHE A 29 -19.79 44.13 -28.57
C PHE A 29 -20.14 45.40 -29.38
N ASP A 30 -19.11 46.07 -29.88
CA ASP A 30 -19.21 47.35 -30.58
C ASP A 30 -19.69 47.21 -32.04
N GLY A 31 -19.75 45.99 -32.57
CA GLY A 31 -20.08 45.73 -33.96
C GLY A 31 -18.96 46.13 -34.92
N GLU A 32 -17.73 46.33 -34.45
CA GLU A 32 -16.55 46.60 -35.25
C GLU A 32 -15.57 45.43 -35.22
N PHE A 33 -15.16 44.95 -36.40
CA PHE A 33 -14.20 43.86 -36.50
C PHE A 33 -12.80 44.45 -36.36
N GLY A 34 -12.43 44.82 -35.13
CA GLY A 34 -11.10 45.30 -34.77
C GLY A 34 -10.12 44.17 -34.39
N ASN A 35 -8.95 44.56 -33.86
CA ASN A 35 -7.92 43.60 -33.43
C ASN A 35 -8.40 42.64 -32.32
N GLY A 36 -9.29 43.09 -31.45
CA GLY A 36 -9.92 42.22 -30.43
C GLY A 36 -10.73 41.10 -31.06
N THR A 37 -11.65 41.45 -31.97
CA THR A 37 -12.44 40.50 -32.75
C THR A 37 -11.57 39.57 -33.59
N LEU A 38 -10.53 40.07 -34.26
CA LEU A 38 -9.57 39.26 -35.02
C LEU A 38 -8.87 38.22 -34.13
N THR A 39 -8.43 38.63 -32.96
CA THR A 39 -7.77 37.73 -31.99
C THR A 39 -8.74 36.65 -31.52
N ALA A 40 -9.99 37.02 -31.23
CA ALA A 40 -11.04 36.11 -30.82
C ALA A 40 -11.43 35.11 -31.93
N VAL A 41 -11.52 35.55 -33.18
CA VAL A 41 -11.80 34.67 -34.34
C VAL A 41 -10.68 33.67 -34.54
N LYS A 42 -9.41 34.10 -34.49
CA LYS A 42 -8.27 33.19 -34.60
C LYS A 42 -8.23 32.16 -33.46
N LYS A 43 -8.56 32.60 -32.24
CA LYS A 43 -8.71 31.69 -31.09
C LYS A 43 -9.81 30.65 -31.33
N PHE A 44 -10.97 31.08 -31.82
CA PHE A 44 -12.08 30.20 -32.17
C PHE A 44 -11.69 29.23 -33.29
N GLN A 45 -11.12 29.71 -34.40
CA GLN A 45 -10.70 28.86 -35.51
C GLN A 45 -9.69 27.80 -35.06
N SER A 46 -8.69 28.18 -34.26
CA SER A 46 -7.74 27.25 -33.67
C SER A 46 -8.42 26.19 -32.79
N LYS A 47 -9.38 26.61 -31.95
CA LYS A 47 -10.12 25.73 -31.04
C LYS A 47 -10.95 24.67 -31.78
N TYR A 48 -11.52 25.01 -32.93
CA TYR A 48 -12.36 24.11 -33.74
C TYR A 48 -11.59 23.41 -34.87
N GLY A 49 -10.27 23.63 -34.99
CA GLY A 49 -9.45 23.05 -36.06
C GLY A 49 -9.80 23.57 -37.45
N LEU A 50 -10.24 24.82 -37.53
CA LEU A 50 -10.52 25.52 -38.78
C LEU A 50 -9.25 26.19 -39.31
N VAL A 51 -9.29 26.68 -40.55
CA VAL A 51 -8.24 27.55 -41.10
C VAL A 51 -8.10 28.77 -40.19
N ASN A 52 -6.90 28.99 -39.62
CA ASN A 52 -6.62 30.05 -38.65
C ASN A 52 -6.12 31.33 -39.34
N ASP A 53 -6.92 31.84 -40.27
CA ASP A 53 -6.61 33.05 -41.06
C ASP A 53 -7.19 34.34 -40.44
N GLY A 54 -8.12 34.21 -39.47
CA GLY A 54 -8.84 35.34 -38.89
C GLY A 54 -10.03 35.82 -39.73
N ILE A 55 -10.39 35.09 -40.78
CA ILE A 55 -11.49 35.40 -41.70
C ILE A 55 -12.69 34.50 -41.36
N VAL A 56 -13.84 35.11 -41.11
CA VAL A 56 -15.08 34.38 -40.85
C VAL A 56 -15.80 34.11 -42.16
N GLY A 57 -15.40 33.01 -42.82
CA GLY A 57 -16.14 32.43 -43.95
C GLY A 57 -17.32 31.56 -43.51
N ASP A 58 -18.00 30.94 -44.47
CA ASP A 58 -19.18 30.09 -44.21
C ASP A 58 -18.91 28.95 -43.22
N VAL A 59 -17.74 28.32 -43.31
CA VAL A 59 -17.36 27.24 -42.39
C VAL A 59 -17.25 27.75 -40.96
N THR A 60 -16.49 28.82 -40.72
CA THR A 60 -16.31 29.42 -39.39
C THR A 60 -17.64 29.92 -38.82
N TRP A 61 -18.47 30.54 -39.65
CA TRP A 61 -19.77 31.03 -39.23
C TRP A 61 -20.73 29.90 -38.87
N ASN A 62 -20.84 28.86 -39.70
CA ASN A 62 -21.74 27.75 -39.44
C ASN A 62 -21.30 26.93 -38.21
N THR A 63 -19.99 26.77 -37.99
CA THR A 63 -19.49 26.18 -36.75
C THR A 63 -19.93 26.99 -35.54
N LEU A 64 -19.73 28.31 -35.54
CA LEU A 64 -20.16 29.18 -34.44
C LEU A 64 -21.68 29.08 -34.21
N LYS A 65 -22.48 29.15 -35.28
CA LYS A 65 -23.93 29.04 -35.20
C LYS A 65 -24.40 27.73 -34.57
N ASN A 66 -23.80 26.60 -34.96
CA ASN A 66 -24.20 25.30 -34.43
C ASN A 66 -23.96 25.20 -32.93
N GLU A 67 -22.81 25.69 -32.46
CA GLU A 67 -22.46 25.70 -31.04
C GLU A 67 -23.42 26.57 -30.22
N ILE A 68 -23.75 27.75 -30.75
CA ILE A 68 -24.72 28.66 -30.13
C ILE A 68 -26.13 28.06 -30.12
N ALA A 69 -26.56 27.39 -31.19
CA ALA A 69 -27.86 26.73 -31.24
C ALA A 69 -27.99 25.67 -30.15
N THR A 70 -26.93 24.90 -29.86
CA THR A 70 -26.98 23.92 -28.76
C THR A 70 -27.08 24.58 -27.39
N ILE A 71 -26.35 25.68 -27.17
CA ILE A 71 -26.44 26.46 -25.91
C ILE A 71 -27.85 27.05 -25.74
N GLN A 72 -28.39 27.66 -26.80
CA GLN A 72 -29.75 28.18 -26.86
C GLN A 72 -30.79 27.11 -26.47
N ALA A 73 -30.68 25.90 -27.02
CA ALA A 73 -31.59 24.80 -26.70
C ALA A 73 -31.51 24.38 -25.23
N GLN A 74 -30.32 24.30 -24.64
CA GLN A 74 -30.16 23.96 -23.22
C GLN A 74 -30.67 25.06 -22.30
N LEU A 75 -30.40 26.33 -22.62
CA LEU A 75 -30.91 27.46 -21.85
C LEU A 75 -32.45 27.45 -21.80
N ASN A 76 -33.10 27.22 -22.95
CA ASN A 76 -34.56 27.03 -23.02
C ASN A 76 -35.02 25.87 -22.12
N LYS A 77 -34.34 24.72 -22.16
CA LYS A 77 -34.65 23.55 -21.32
C LYS A 77 -34.48 23.83 -19.81
N LYS A 78 -33.53 24.69 -19.43
CA LYS A 78 -33.28 25.12 -18.04
C LYS A 78 -34.18 26.27 -17.56
N GLY A 79 -35.13 26.69 -18.41
CA GLY A 79 -36.09 27.74 -18.12
C GLY A 79 -35.51 29.16 -18.26
N CYS A 80 -34.41 29.33 -18.98
CA CYS A 80 -33.82 30.62 -19.33
C CYS A 80 -34.07 30.87 -20.83
N SER A 81 -35.24 31.45 -21.14
CA SER A 81 -35.71 31.57 -22.53
C SER A 81 -34.79 32.45 -23.39
N VAL A 82 -34.37 31.92 -24.53
CA VAL A 82 -33.66 32.65 -25.60
C VAL A 82 -34.57 32.98 -26.79
N GLY A 83 -35.84 32.56 -26.75
CA GLY A 83 -36.72 32.57 -27.93
C GLY A 83 -36.45 31.37 -28.84
N THR A 84 -36.42 31.61 -30.16
CA THR A 84 -36.15 30.58 -31.16
C THR A 84 -34.69 30.14 -31.14
N VAL A 85 -34.45 28.83 -31.29
CA VAL A 85 -33.10 28.27 -31.45
C VAL A 85 -32.67 28.44 -32.92
N ASP A 86 -31.91 29.50 -33.21
CA ASP A 86 -31.51 29.91 -34.56
C ASP A 86 -29.98 29.95 -34.78
N GLY A 87 -29.21 29.75 -33.71
CA GLY A 87 -27.76 29.83 -33.68
C GLY A 87 -27.18 31.24 -33.74
N ILE A 88 -28.01 32.29 -33.72
CA ILE A 88 -27.57 33.68 -33.76
C ILE A 88 -27.41 34.20 -32.33
N ALA A 89 -26.17 34.47 -31.94
CA ALA A 89 -25.86 34.98 -30.61
C ALA A 89 -26.17 36.48 -30.53
N GLY A 90 -27.42 36.83 -30.22
CA GLY A 90 -27.83 38.21 -29.95
C GLY A 90 -27.84 38.56 -28.46
N PRO A 91 -28.23 39.80 -28.11
CA PRO A 91 -28.43 40.22 -26.72
C PRO A 91 -29.35 39.29 -25.92
N ALA A 92 -30.37 38.69 -26.57
CA ALA A 92 -31.26 37.72 -25.93
C ALA A 92 -30.51 36.47 -25.45
N THR A 93 -29.65 35.89 -26.28
CA THR A 93 -28.86 34.71 -25.89
C THR A 93 -27.84 35.05 -24.80
N TYR A 94 -27.14 36.18 -24.93
CA TYR A 94 -26.21 36.65 -23.90
C TYR A 94 -26.90 36.87 -22.54
N ASN A 95 -28.03 37.57 -22.53
CA ASN A 95 -28.80 37.82 -21.30
C ASN A 95 -29.38 36.55 -20.70
N ALA A 96 -29.73 35.54 -21.52
CA ALA A 96 -30.16 34.25 -21.01
C ALA A 96 -29.01 33.48 -20.34
N VAL A 97 -27.78 33.55 -20.86
CA VAL A 97 -26.58 33.01 -20.17
C VAL A 97 -26.38 33.71 -18.83
N ILE A 98 -26.44 35.04 -18.79
CA ILE A 98 -26.34 35.84 -17.56
C ILE A 98 -27.44 35.46 -16.55
N SER A 99 -28.69 35.33 -17.02
CA SER A 99 -29.82 34.93 -16.18
C SER A 99 -29.62 33.53 -15.61
N PHE A 100 -29.15 32.59 -16.44
CA PHE A 100 -28.82 31.24 -16.02
C PHE A 100 -27.70 31.24 -14.96
N GLN A 101 -26.64 32.01 -15.17
CA GLN A 101 -25.54 32.14 -14.22
C GLN A 101 -26.03 32.68 -12.87
N ASN A 102 -26.79 33.77 -12.87
CA ASN A 102 -27.38 34.35 -11.65
C ASN A 102 -28.30 33.35 -10.92
N LYS A 103 -29.17 32.65 -11.66
CA LYS A 103 -30.10 31.65 -11.09
C LYS A 103 -29.38 30.51 -10.36
N ASN A 104 -28.15 30.19 -10.77
CA ASN A 104 -27.35 29.09 -10.21
C ASN A 104 -26.19 29.57 -9.33
N GLY A 105 -26.16 30.86 -8.93
CA GLY A 105 -25.12 31.41 -8.06
C GLY A 105 -23.72 31.45 -8.68
N LEU A 106 -23.63 31.49 -10.02
CA LEU A 106 -22.38 31.58 -10.77
C LEU A 106 -21.98 33.04 -11.01
N THR A 107 -20.72 33.24 -11.40
CA THR A 107 -20.27 34.55 -11.93
C THR A 107 -21.05 34.87 -13.19
N ALA A 108 -21.73 36.02 -13.22
CA ALA A 108 -22.56 36.47 -14.33
C ALA A 108 -21.71 37.24 -15.37
N ASP A 109 -20.81 36.54 -16.05
CA ASP A 109 -19.92 37.10 -17.07
C ASP A 109 -20.40 36.87 -18.51
N GLY A 110 -21.49 36.11 -18.71
CA GLY A 110 -22.06 35.83 -20.02
C GLY A 110 -21.25 34.82 -20.84
N GLN A 111 -20.29 34.15 -20.21
CA GLN A 111 -19.46 33.12 -20.81
C GLN A 111 -19.92 31.73 -20.36
N VAL A 112 -20.02 30.79 -21.29
CA VAL A 112 -20.27 29.38 -20.94
C VAL A 112 -18.92 28.73 -20.60
N GLY A 113 -18.33 29.19 -19.49
CA GLY A 113 -17.15 28.63 -18.84
C GLY A 113 -17.47 27.39 -18.01
N THR A 114 -16.55 26.90 -17.18
CA THR A 114 -16.58 25.51 -16.65
C THR A 114 -17.78 25.33 -15.75
N ALA A 115 -17.93 26.22 -14.76
CA ALA A 115 -19.04 26.18 -13.83
C ALA A 115 -20.40 26.38 -14.53
N THR A 116 -20.44 27.20 -15.59
CA THR A 116 -21.67 27.39 -16.37
C THR A 116 -21.99 26.15 -17.21
N TRP A 117 -20.98 25.54 -17.82
CA TRP A 117 -21.10 24.31 -18.61
C TRP A 117 -21.64 23.15 -17.78
N ASP A 118 -21.07 22.94 -16.58
CA ASP A 118 -21.39 21.83 -15.69
C ASP A 118 -22.88 21.77 -15.35
N ILE A 119 -23.44 22.92 -14.99
CA ILE A 119 -24.83 23.02 -14.61
C ILE A 119 -25.74 23.06 -15.85
N LEU A 120 -25.30 23.69 -16.94
CA LEU A 120 -26.11 23.86 -18.15
C LEU A 120 -26.32 22.52 -18.87
N PHE A 121 -25.31 21.66 -18.89
CA PHE A 121 -25.33 20.36 -19.59
C PHE A 121 -25.50 19.15 -18.66
N ASP A 122 -25.76 19.37 -17.36
CA ASP A 122 -25.89 18.30 -16.35
C ASP A 122 -24.66 17.38 -16.29
N THR A 123 -23.46 17.96 -16.42
CA THR A 123 -22.19 17.22 -16.36
C THR A 123 -21.45 17.52 -15.06
N VAL A 124 -20.88 16.48 -14.43
CA VAL A 124 -19.95 16.66 -13.31
C VAL A 124 -18.52 16.76 -13.86
N SER A 125 -18.14 17.96 -14.32
CA SER A 125 -16.72 18.32 -14.45
C SER A 125 -16.31 18.99 -13.15
N GLY A 126 -15.13 18.68 -12.62
CA GLY A 126 -14.77 19.29 -11.35
C GLY A 126 -13.55 18.70 -10.67
N GLY A 127 -12.43 18.66 -11.37
CA GLY A 127 -11.13 18.39 -10.77
C GLY A 127 -10.10 17.89 -11.78
N THR A 128 -8.84 17.80 -11.36
CA THR A 128 -7.75 17.15 -12.12
C THR A 128 -7.82 15.61 -12.02
N THR A 129 -9.04 15.04 -12.00
CA THR A 129 -9.32 13.61 -11.82
C THR A 129 -10.34 13.14 -12.86
N TYR A 130 -10.24 11.88 -13.30
CA TYR A 130 -11.17 11.28 -14.26
C TYR A 130 -12.57 11.11 -13.66
N THR A 131 -13.55 11.86 -14.16
CA THR A 131 -14.98 11.70 -13.79
C THR A 131 -15.88 11.45 -15.00
N ARG A 132 -15.37 11.63 -16.23
CA ARG A 132 -16.11 11.50 -17.50
C ARG A 132 -15.17 11.22 -18.67
N ILE A 133 -15.68 10.60 -19.73
CA ILE A 133 -14.92 10.38 -20.98
C ILE A 133 -14.78 11.72 -21.71
N LEU A 134 -13.54 12.14 -21.98
CA LEU A 134 -13.28 13.39 -22.70
C LEU A 134 -13.17 13.13 -24.20
N LYS A 135 -13.96 13.88 -24.99
CA LYS A 135 -14.01 13.74 -26.44
C LYS A 135 -14.52 15.01 -27.10
N VAL A 136 -14.39 15.07 -28.42
CA VAL A 136 -14.98 16.16 -29.21
C VAL A 136 -16.51 16.02 -29.18
N THR A 137 -17.20 17.06 -28.73
CA THR A 137 -18.67 17.18 -28.73
C THR A 137 -19.10 18.48 -29.40
N SER A 138 -20.41 18.68 -29.61
CA SER A 138 -20.97 19.98 -30.01
C SER A 138 -22.05 20.40 -29.00
N PRO A 139 -21.81 21.44 -28.17
CA PRO A 139 -20.61 22.26 -28.18
C PRO A 139 -19.38 21.50 -27.65
N LEU A 140 -18.15 22.00 -27.89
CA LEU A 140 -16.94 21.33 -27.40
C LEU A 140 -16.95 21.18 -25.87
N MET A 141 -16.65 19.97 -25.38
CA MET A 141 -16.48 19.75 -23.94
C MET A 141 -15.49 20.76 -23.36
N TYR A 142 -15.81 21.27 -22.17
CA TYR A 142 -15.01 22.23 -21.47
C TYR A 142 -14.80 21.82 -20.01
N GLY A 143 -13.59 22.00 -19.49
CA GLY A 143 -13.30 21.73 -18.08
C GLY A 143 -11.82 21.69 -17.70
N GLU A 144 -11.56 21.74 -16.39
CA GLU A 144 -10.21 21.66 -15.83
C GLU A 144 -9.57 20.27 -16.02
N ASP A 145 -10.39 19.22 -16.14
CA ASP A 145 -9.99 17.86 -16.51
C ASP A 145 -9.34 17.82 -17.91
N ILE A 146 -9.93 18.55 -18.86
CA ILE A 146 -9.41 18.71 -20.21
C ILE A 146 -8.13 19.55 -20.21
N LYS A 147 -8.10 20.64 -19.45
CA LYS A 147 -6.92 21.50 -19.31
C LYS A 147 -5.73 20.73 -18.72
N ALA A 148 -5.98 19.86 -17.74
CA ALA A 148 -4.97 18.96 -17.19
C ALA A 148 -4.42 18.01 -18.25
N VAL A 149 -5.29 17.42 -19.08
CA VAL A 149 -4.90 16.54 -20.19
C VAL A 149 -4.04 17.28 -21.20
N GLN A 150 -4.47 18.48 -21.62
CA GLN A 150 -3.75 19.32 -22.57
C GLN A 150 -2.35 19.69 -22.05
N ASN A 151 -2.26 20.16 -20.79
CA ASN A 151 -0.99 20.45 -20.15
C ASN A 151 -0.07 19.22 -20.09
N LYS A 152 -0.63 18.04 -19.76
CA LYS A 152 0.15 16.81 -19.67
C LYS A 152 0.64 16.33 -21.04
N LEU A 153 -0.23 16.35 -22.05
CA LEU A 153 0.13 16.02 -23.44
C LEU A 153 1.25 16.93 -23.96
N ASN A 154 1.11 18.24 -23.79
CA ASN A 154 2.14 19.21 -24.17
C ASN A 154 3.46 18.95 -23.44
N SER A 155 3.42 18.67 -22.13
CA SER A 155 4.62 18.34 -21.35
C SER A 155 5.33 17.05 -21.81
N LEU A 156 4.58 16.14 -22.42
CA LEU A 156 5.07 14.88 -22.97
C LEU A 156 5.47 15.00 -24.45
N GLY A 157 5.39 16.19 -25.04
CA GLY A 157 5.73 16.46 -26.44
C GLY A 157 4.59 16.21 -27.45
N TYR A 158 3.39 15.85 -26.99
CA TYR A 158 2.21 15.70 -27.84
C TYR A 158 1.50 17.04 -27.94
N ASN A 159 1.83 17.83 -28.96
CA ASN A 159 1.33 19.19 -29.12
C ASN A 159 -0.19 19.22 -29.34
N CYS A 160 -0.94 19.71 -28.35
CA CYS A 160 -2.38 19.94 -28.42
C CYS A 160 -2.76 21.43 -28.55
N GLY A 161 -1.78 22.32 -28.73
CA GLY A 161 -1.97 23.77 -28.69
C GLY A 161 -2.01 24.33 -27.26
N THR A 162 -2.57 25.53 -27.10
CA THR A 162 -2.73 26.16 -25.78
C THR A 162 -3.65 25.32 -24.90
N ALA A 163 -3.26 25.04 -23.65
CA ALA A 163 -4.10 24.35 -22.67
C ALA A 163 -5.23 25.28 -22.17
N ASP A 164 -6.26 25.40 -22.98
CA ASP A 164 -7.37 26.32 -22.81
C ASP A 164 -8.61 25.70 -22.16
N GLY A 165 -8.60 24.38 -21.90
CA GLY A 165 -9.69 23.63 -21.26
C GLY A 165 -10.75 23.11 -22.23
N TYR A 166 -10.64 23.36 -23.54
CA TYR A 166 -11.58 22.88 -24.54
C TYR A 166 -11.08 21.64 -25.26
N TYR A 167 -11.89 20.58 -25.31
CA TYR A 167 -11.51 19.35 -26.00
C TYR A 167 -11.75 19.47 -27.52
N GLY A 168 -10.90 20.25 -28.18
CA GLY A 168 -10.96 20.50 -29.62
C GLY A 168 -10.20 19.47 -30.47
N ASN A 169 -10.21 19.66 -31.79
CA ASN A 169 -9.57 18.76 -32.75
C ASN A 169 -8.06 18.60 -32.52
N ALA A 170 -7.35 19.67 -32.13
CA ALA A 170 -5.94 19.61 -31.77
C ALA A 170 -5.68 18.71 -30.54
N THR A 171 -6.56 18.79 -29.54
CA THR A 171 -6.48 17.91 -28.35
C THR A 171 -6.77 16.46 -28.73
N LYS A 172 -7.80 16.20 -29.55
CA LYS A 172 -8.09 14.87 -30.08
C LYS A 172 -6.89 14.27 -30.83
N SER A 173 -6.27 15.02 -31.73
CA SER A 173 -5.08 14.57 -32.49
C SER A 173 -3.89 14.27 -31.59
N ALA A 174 -3.64 15.09 -30.56
CA ALA A 174 -2.60 14.84 -29.57
C ALA A 174 -2.88 13.59 -28.74
N VAL A 175 -4.13 13.35 -28.35
CA VAL A 175 -4.56 12.13 -27.64
C VAL A 175 -4.38 10.88 -28.51
N ILE A 176 -4.78 10.92 -29.78
CA ILE A 176 -4.56 9.80 -30.74
C ILE A 176 -3.07 9.47 -30.84
N SER A 177 -2.23 10.51 -30.96
CA SER A 177 -0.77 10.35 -31.07
C SER A 177 -0.18 9.74 -29.80
N PHE A 178 -0.63 10.21 -28.64
CA PHE A 178 -0.23 9.67 -27.34
C PHE A 178 -0.68 8.21 -27.16
N GLN A 179 -1.94 7.89 -27.46
CA GLN A 179 -2.49 6.55 -27.37
C GLN A 179 -1.73 5.57 -28.25
N SER A 180 -1.45 5.96 -29.50
CA SER A 180 -0.66 5.18 -30.44
C SER A 180 0.74 4.88 -29.90
N ALA A 181 1.40 5.87 -29.31
CA ALA A 181 2.73 5.73 -28.72
C ALA A 181 2.76 4.88 -27.43
N LYS A 182 1.61 4.70 -26.75
CA LYS A 182 1.48 3.89 -25.53
C LYS A 182 0.85 2.51 -25.76
N GLY A 183 0.57 2.14 -27.01
CA GLY A 183 -0.09 0.87 -27.33
C GLY A 183 -1.54 0.78 -26.86
N LEU A 184 -2.21 1.93 -26.74
CA LEU A 184 -3.64 2.03 -26.42
C LEU A 184 -4.46 2.12 -27.71
N THR A 185 -5.78 1.89 -27.60
CA THR A 185 -6.73 2.20 -28.68
C THR A 185 -6.63 3.69 -29.02
N ALA A 186 -6.30 4.01 -30.28
CA ALA A 186 -6.09 5.38 -30.75
C ALA A 186 -7.40 6.02 -31.26
N ASP A 187 -8.41 6.06 -30.38
CA ASP A 187 -9.75 6.60 -30.66
C ASP A 187 -9.87 8.12 -30.45
N GLY A 188 -8.88 8.74 -29.81
CA GLY A 188 -8.91 10.16 -29.47
C GLY A 188 -9.88 10.49 -28.35
N GLU A 189 -10.31 9.50 -27.57
CA GLU A 189 -11.10 9.67 -26.35
C GLU A 189 -10.23 9.45 -25.10
N VAL A 190 -10.37 10.33 -24.11
CA VAL A 190 -9.71 10.13 -22.81
C VAL A 190 -10.66 9.38 -21.89
N GLY A 191 -10.66 8.05 -22.02
CA GLY A 191 -11.24 7.13 -21.05
C GLY A 191 -10.26 6.76 -19.91
N PRO A 192 -10.61 5.83 -19.02
CA PRO A 192 -9.79 5.48 -17.85
C PRO A 192 -8.37 5.02 -18.20
N ALA A 193 -8.23 4.23 -19.28
CA ALA A 193 -6.93 3.73 -19.73
C ALA A 193 -6.01 4.87 -20.24
N THR A 194 -6.53 5.76 -21.08
CA THR A 194 -5.81 6.94 -21.58
C THR A 194 -5.45 7.89 -20.44
N TRP A 195 -6.39 8.13 -19.52
CA TRP A 195 -6.15 8.96 -18.33
C TRP A 195 -5.04 8.39 -17.46
N ASN A 196 -5.10 7.10 -17.15
CA ASN A 196 -4.07 6.42 -16.38
C ASN A 196 -2.71 6.48 -17.09
N ALA A 197 -2.64 6.30 -18.39
CA ALA A 197 -1.38 6.40 -19.12
C ALA A 197 -0.81 7.83 -19.15
N LEU A 198 -1.67 8.85 -19.23
CA LEU A 198 -1.25 10.26 -19.25
C LEU A 198 -0.69 10.70 -17.90
N PHE A 199 -1.38 10.37 -16.82
CA PHE A 199 -1.10 10.91 -15.49
C PHE A 199 -0.37 9.93 -14.57
N SER A 200 -0.38 8.64 -14.88
CA SER A 200 0.51 7.67 -14.23
C SER A 200 1.79 7.55 -15.05
N SER A 201 2.83 8.27 -14.62
CA SER A 201 4.20 7.91 -14.98
C SER A 201 4.48 6.50 -14.47
N SER A 202 4.59 5.52 -15.39
CA SER A 202 5.18 4.19 -15.17
C SER A 202 4.94 3.63 -13.77
N SER A 203 3.77 3.02 -13.59
CA SER A 203 3.37 2.39 -12.33
C SER A 203 4.22 1.16 -12.03
N THR A 204 5.31 1.37 -11.29
CA THR A 204 5.78 0.40 -10.30
C THR A 204 6.48 1.12 -9.16
N SER A 205 5.73 1.85 -8.33
CA SER A 205 6.13 2.07 -6.94
C SER A 205 4.98 2.61 -6.11
N THR A 206 4.58 1.78 -5.16
CA THR A 206 3.96 2.12 -3.88
C THR A 206 4.36 3.50 -3.36
N GLY A 207 3.36 4.31 -2.97
CA GLY A 207 3.59 5.59 -2.29
C GLY A 207 4.33 5.38 -0.99
N SER A 208 5.65 5.63 -0.98
CA SER A 208 6.48 5.76 0.23
C SER A 208 7.84 6.45 0.00
N SER A 209 8.26 6.81 -1.22
CA SER A 209 9.64 7.30 -1.45
C SER A 209 9.72 8.73 -1.98
N TYR A 210 10.67 9.50 -1.43
CA TYR A 210 11.01 10.87 -1.82
C TYR A 210 11.64 10.88 -3.20
N THR A 211 11.10 11.69 -4.13
CA THR A 211 11.61 11.75 -5.51
C THR A 211 12.00 13.17 -5.96
N ARG A 212 11.60 14.23 -5.25
CA ARG A 212 11.86 15.63 -5.61
C ARG A 212 11.61 16.60 -4.44
N LEU A 213 12.29 17.75 -4.45
CA LEU A 213 12.09 18.83 -3.47
C LEU A 213 10.71 19.48 -3.64
N LEU A 214 9.89 19.52 -2.60
CA LEU A 214 8.57 20.16 -2.66
C LEU A 214 8.61 21.56 -2.03
N LYS A 215 8.20 22.55 -2.80
CA LYS A 215 8.19 23.96 -2.40
C LYS A 215 7.15 24.73 -3.21
N VAL A 216 6.85 25.96 -2.79
CA VAL A 216 6.00 26.86 -3.57
C VAL A 216 6.74 27.26 -4.86
N THR A 217 6.11 27.03 -6.01
CA THR A 217 6.59 27.41 -7.36
C THR A 217 5.48 28.11 -8.14
N SER A 218 5.79 28.69 -9.31
CA SER A 218 4.79 29.21 -10.24
C SER A 218 4.99 28.55 -11.61
N PRO A 219 4.07 27.68 -12.08
CA PRO A 219 2.85 27.23 -11.39
C PRO A 219 3.16 26.37 -10.15
N LEU A 220 2.18 26.23 -9.24
CA LEU A 220 2.34 25.45 -8.01
C LEU A 220 2.71 24.00 -8.33
N MET A 221 3.63 23.43 -7.55
CA MET A 221 3.92 22.00 -7.64
C MET A 221 2.66 21.22 -7.27
N TYR A 222 2.40 20.11 -7.97
CA TYR A 222 1.29 19.21 -7.65
C TYR A 222 1.67 17.73 -7.81
N GLY A 223 1.02 16.86 -7.03
CA GLY A 223 1.24 15.41 -7.10
C GLY A 223 0.81 14.65 -5.84
N GLU A 224 0.77 13.31 -5.95
CA GLU A 224 0.42 12.41 -4.82
C GLU A 224 1.47 12.45 -3.70
N ASP A 225 2.72 12.80 -4.00
CA ASP A 225 3.77 13.07 -3.02
C ASP A 225 3.46 14.30 -2.17
N ILE A 226 2.92 15.37 -2.78
CA ILE A 226 2.45 16.57 -2.09
C ILE A 226 1.18 16.28 -1.30
N LYS A 227 0.26 15.50 -1.86
CA LYS A 227 -0.96 15.06 -1.17
C LYS A 227 -0.63 14.19 0.05
N ALA A 228 0.35 13.30 -0.08
CA ALA A 228 0.86 12.50 1.02
C ALA A 228 1.47 13.39 2.11
N VAL A 229 2.26 14.40 1.74
CA VAL A 229 2.82 15.38 2.68
C VAL A 229 1.71 16.16 3.39
N GLN A 230 0.74 16.69 2.66
CA GLN A 230 -0.39 17.43 3.23
C GLN A 230 -1.21 16.55 4.17
N ASN A 231 -1.54 15.33 3.76
CA ASN A 231 -2.21 14.35 4.61
C ASN A 231 -1.40 14.05 5.87
N LYS A 232 -0.08 13.89 5.73
CA LYS A 232 0.80 13.58 6.86
C LYS A 232 0.92 14.77 7.81
N LEU A 233 1.11 15.98 7.30
CA LEU A 233 1.15 17.23 8.08
C LEU A 233 -0.16 17.43 8.85
N ASN A 234 -1.30 17.33 8.17
CA ASN A 234 -2.62 17.41 8.80
C ASN A 234 -2.80 16.32 9.87
N SER A 235 -2.37 15.08 9.59
CA SER A 235 -2.44 13.99 10.56
C SER A 235 -1.58 14.21 11.81
N LEU A 236 -0.51 15.00 11.66
CA LEU A 236 0.40 15.38 12.75
C LEU A 236 -0.01 16.71 13.42
N GLY A 237 -1.15 17.30 13.03
CA GLY A 237 -1.67 18.54 13.61
C GLY A 237 -1.14 19.82 12.98
N HIS A 238 -0.34 19.73 11.92
CA HIS A 238 0.16 20.88 11.15
C HIS A 238 -0.79 21.17 10.00
N ASN A 239 -1.72 22.11 10.22
CA ASN A 239 -2.82 22.37 9.29
C ASN A 239 -2.31 23.02 7.98
N CYS A 240 -2.39 22.27 6.88
CA CYS A 240 -2.10 22.76 5.53
C CYS A 240 -3.35 23.04 4.69
N GLY A 241 -4.54 22.98 5.28
CA GLY A 241 -5.82 22.98 4.56
C GLY A 241 -6.15 21.60 3.98
N THR A 242 -7.06 21.53 3.01
CA THR A 242 -7.40 20.29 2.31
C THR A 242 -6.14 19.70 1.67
N ALA A 243 -5.92 18.38 1.84
CA ALA A 243 -4.87 17.68 1.11
C ALA A 243 -5.28 17.50 -0.37
N ASP A 244 -5.17 18.59 -1.12
CA ASP A 244 -5.59 18.76 -2.50
C ASP A 244 -4.49 18.39 -3.51
N GLY A 245 -3.28 18.09 -3.02
CA GLY A 245 -2.12 17.74 -3.82
C GLY A 245 -1.36 18.95 -4.38
N TYR A 246 -1.69 20.18 -4.01
CA TYR A 246 -1.04 21.41 -4.46
C TYR A 246 -0.15 22.04 -3.38
N TYR A 247 1.12 22.26 -3.69
CA TYR A 247 2.06 22.85 -2.72
C TYR A 247 1.94 24.38 -2.71
N GLY A 248 0.90 24.89 -2.04
CA GLY A 248 0.62 26.32 -1.86
C GLY A 248 1.17 26.90 -0.55
N ASN A 249 0.88 28.19 -0.29
CA ASN A 249 1.33 28.87 0.92
C ASN A 249 0.83 28.20 2.22
N ALA A 250 -0.36 27.61 2.22
CA ALA A 250 -0.88 26.87 3.37
C ALA A 250 -0.04 25.61 3.68
N THR A 251 0.35 24.87 2.63
CA THR A 251 1.25 23.71 2.76
C THR A 251 2.64 24.13 3.21
N LYS A 252 3.18 25.23 2.66
CA LYS A 252 4.45 25.80 3.13
C LYS A 252 4.40 26.15 4.63
N SER A 253 3.36 26.83 5.09
CA SER A 253 3.19 27.21 6.51
C SER A 253 3.08 25.98 7.42
N ALA A 254 2.38 24.94 6.99
CA ALA A 254 2.30 23.67 7.72
C ALA A 254 3.65 22.95 7.78
N VAL A 255 4.42 22.96 6.69
CA VAL A 255 5.78 22.41 6.66
C VAL A 255 6.70 23.16 7.62
N VAL A 256 6.66 24.49 7.63
CA VAL A 256 7.41 25.31 8.60
C VAL A 256 7.03 24.97 10.04
N SER A 257 5.73 24.84 10.31
CA SER A 257 5.22 24.45 11.64
C SER A 257 5.72 23.07 12.06
N PHE A 258 5.71 22.11 11.15
CA PHE A 258 6.23 20.77 11.37
C PHE A 258 7.74 20.74 11.60
N GLN A 259 8.50 21.44 10.76
CA GLN A 259 9.96 21.55 10.87
C GLN A 259 10.35 22.14 12.23
N SER A 260 9.67 23.20 12.66
CA SER A 260 9.87 23.82 13.97
C SER A 260 9.56 22.86 15.11
N ALA A 261 8.50 22.04 14.99
CA ALA A 261 8.12 21.07 16.02
C ALA A 261 9.08 19.86 16.11
N LYS A 262 9.81 19.56 15.03
CA LYS A 262 10.79 18.47 14.97
C LYS A 262 12.23 18.92 15.22
N GLY A 263 12.47 20.23 15.38
CA GLY A 263 13.81 20.77 15.59
C GLY A 263 14.73 20.63 14.37
N ILE A 264 14.17 20.73 13.16
CA ILE A 264 14.92 20.72 11.89
C ILE A 264 14.80 22.08 11.18
N ASP A 265 15.61 22.31 10.14
CA ASP A 265 15.64 23.58 9.38
C ASP A 265 14.23 24.03 8.94
N THR A 266 13.84 25.26 9.31
CA THR A 266 12.50 25.82 9.10
C THR A 266 12.44 26.67 7.83
N ASP A 267 12.66 26.04 6.68
CA ASP A 267 12.70 26.72 5.38
C ASP A 267 11.39 26.61 4.58
N GLY A 268 10.44 25.81 5.06
CA GLY A 268 9.17 25.53 4.38
C GLY A 268 9.36 24.74 3.09
N VAL A 269 10.43 23.96 2.98
CA VAL A 269 10.73 23.05 1.87
C VAL A 269 10.70 21.61 2.37
N VAL A 270 10.02 20.73 1.63
CA VAL A 270 10.08 19.30 1.90
C VAL A 270 11.22 18.71 1.10
N GLY A 271 12.42 18.75 1.68
CA GLY A 271 13.59 17.99 1.23
C GLY A 271 13.75 16.65 1.95
N PRO A 272 14.87 15.93 1.73
CA PRO A 272 15.08 14.59 2.28
C PRO A 272 14.92 14.54 3.80
N THR A 273 15.43 15.54 4.53
CA THR A 273 15.33 15.63 6.00
C THR A 273 13.88 15.77 6.48
N THR A 274 13.13 16.74 5.91
CA THR A 274 11.71 16.95 6.22
C THR A 274 10.86 15.75 5.82
N TRP A 275 11.13 15.15 4.66
CA TRP A 275 10.45 13.94 4.20
C TRP A 275 10.71 12.75 5.13
N ASN A 276 11.96 12.54 5.55
CA ASN A 276 12.28 11.47 6.48
C ASN A 276 11.63 11.69 7.86
N ALA A 277 11.58 12.94 8.34
CA ALA A 277 10.86 13.25 9.57
C ALA A 277 9.34 12.99 9.42
N LEU A 278 8.75 13.27 8.24
CA LEU A 278 7.34 13.01 7.96
C LEU A 278 7.03 11.52 7.81
N PHE A 279 7.89 10.75 7.14
CA PHE A 279 7.55 9.41 6.64
C PHE A 279 8.48 8.27 7.08
N ASN A 280 9.72 8.56 7.49
CA ASN A 280 10.76 7.58 7.84
C ASN A 280 11.30 7.76 9.26
N SER A 281 10.49 8.28 10.19
CA SER A 281 10.87 8.31 11.61
C SER A 281 10.85 6.90 12.18
N SER A 282 11.96 6.18 12.00
CA SER A 282 12.17 4.84 12.54
C SER A 282 12.44 4.90 14.04
N SER A 283 11.38 4.81 14.83
CA SER A 283 11.40 3.96 16.03
C SER A 283 9.98 3.50 16.38
N SER A 284 9.72 2.23 16.06
CA SER A 284 8.66 1.33 16.54
C SER A 284 7.25 1.39 15.92
N SER A 285 6.76 0.18 15.60
CA SER A 285 5.38 -0.23 15.28
C SER A 285 4.87 0.06 13.85
N GLY A 286 4.89 -0.96 12.99
CA GLY A 286 4.30 -0.92 11.65
C GLY A 286 2.77 -0.82 11.65
N SER A 287 2.23 -0.14 10.65
CA SER A 287 0.84 -0.30 10.19
C SER A 287 0.75 0.10 8.72
N GLY A 288 0.82 -0.88 7.84
CA GLY A 288 0.23 -0.78 6.51
C GLY A 288 -1.28 -0.85 6.67
N THR A 289 -1.98 0.20 6.28
CA THR A 289 -3.44 0.20 6.28
C THR A 289 -3.92 -0.40 4.96
N LEU A 290 -4.45 -1.62 5.02
CA LEU A 290 -5.16 -2.25 3.90
C LEU A 290 -6.51 -1.52 3.66
N PRO A 291 -7.12 -1.54 2.46
CA PRO A 291 -8.43 -0.93 2.22
C PRO A 291 -9.54 -1.66 2.99
N GLY A 292 -10.33 -0.91 3.78
CA GLY A 292 -11.42 -1.44 4.62
C GLY A 292 -12.47 -2.23 3.84
N GLY A 293 -13.01 -3.30 4.44
CA GLY A 293 -14.08 -4.11 3.86
C GLY A 293 -15.44 -3.92 4.54
N PRO A 294 -16.41 -4.81 4.28
CA PRO A 294 -17.82 -4.61 4.64
C PRO A 294 -18.08 -4.62 6.16
N ILE A 295 -17.24 -5.29 6.95
CA ILE A 295 -17.41 -5.37 8.42
C ILE A 295 -16.97 -4.05 9.03
N LYS A 296 -17.76 -3.44 9.90
CA LYS A 296 -17.48 -2.14 10.53
C LYS A 296 -17.24 -2.30 12.02
N VAL A 297 -16.01 -2.09 12.47
CA VAL A 297 -15.68 -2.09 13.90
C VAL A 297 -15.43 -0.66 14.37
N PHE A 298 -16.22 -0.22 15.34
CA PHE A 298 -16.06 1.09 15.98
C PHE A 298 -15.22 0.94 17.25
N ILE A 299 -14.07 1.60 17.29
CA ILE A 299 -13.12 1.52 18.42
C ILE A 299 -13.24 2.80 19.25
N ASP A 300 -13.66 2.66 20.50
CA ASP A 300 -13.78 3.75 21.44
C ASP A 300 -12.57 3.80 22.38
N ALA A 301 -11.79 4.88 22.31
CA ALA A 301 -10.74 5.16 23.28
C ALA A 301 -11.34 5.94 24.46
N GLY A 302 -11.48 5.30 25.62
CA GLY A 302 -12.08 5.89 26.82
C GLY A 302 -11.49 7.25 27.19
N HIS A 303 -12.28 8.12 27.84
CA HIS A 303 -11.86 9.44 28.33
C HIS A 303 -11.36 10.38 27.20
N GLY A 304 -10.62 11.45 27.53
CA GLY A 304 -10.04 12.40 26.58
C GLY A 304 -10.09 13.85 27.06
N ASP A 305 -9.09 14.64 26.68
CA ASP A 305 -8.91 16.06 27.02
C ASP A 305 -9.07 16.33 28.53
N THR A 306 -10.14 17.01 28.94
CA THR A 306 -10.40 17.38 30.34
C THR A 306 -10.71 16.19 31.25
N ASP A 307 -11.06 15.04 30.66
CA ASP A 307 -11.24 13.78 31.38
C ASP A 307 -9.98 12.92 31.23
N PRO A 308 -9.10 12.82 32.25
CA PRO A 308 -7.89 12.00 32.19
C PRO A 308 -8.17 10.51 32.35
N GLY A 309 -9.38 10.12 32.77
CA GLY A 309 -9.65 8.82 33.37
C GLY A 309 -8.85 8.60 34.66
N ALA A 310 -8.59 7.35 35.00
CA ALA A 310 -7.75 7.01 36.13
C ALA A 310 -6.30 7.49 35.93
N VAL A 311 -5.71 7.98 37.01
CA VAL A 311 -4.30 8.40 37.07
C VAL A 311 -3.59 7.60 38.14
N GLY A 312 -2.51 6.92 37.77
CA GLY A 312 -1.77 6.04 38.68
C GLY A 312 -0.39 5.69 38.12
N ASN A 313 0.58 5.52 39.01
CA ASN A 313 1.95 5.12 38.64
C ASN A 313 2.60 6.00 37.53
N GLY A 314 2.27 7.30 37.52
CA GLY A 314 2.76 8.26 36.51
C GLY A 314 2.05 8.20 35.15
N LEU A 315 1.02 7.35 35.00
CA LEU A 315 0.26 7.17 33.78
C LEU A 315 -1.11 7.85 33.88
N LYS A 316 -1.64 8.27 32.73
CA LYS A 316 -3.02 8.73 32.56
C LYS A 316 -3.74 7.75 31.64
N GLU A 317 -4.88 7.23 32.09
CA GLU A 317 -5.66 6.25 31.35
C GLU A 317 -5.94 6.70 29.92
N LYS A 318 -6.39 7.96 29.73
CA LYS A 318 -6.70 8.52 28.41
C LYS A 318 -5.59 8.36 27.36
N ASN A 319 -4.32 8.39 27.77
CA ASN A 319 -3.16 8.27 26.89
C ASN A 319 -2.90 6.81 26.54
N ILE A 320 -2.96 5.93 27.55
CA ILE A 320 -2.75 4.49 27.38
C ILE A 320 -3.80 3.91 26.45
N VAL A 321 -5.08 4.22 26.69
CA VAL A 321 -6.19 3.64 25.95
C VAL A 321 -6.28 4.19 24.52
N LEU A 322 -5.87 5.45 24.30
CA LEU A 322 -5.75 6.00 22.94
C LEU A 322 -4.69 5.22 22.13
N ASN A 323 -3.53 4.98 22.71
CA ASN A 323 -2.47 4.25 22.03
C ASN A 323 -2.89 2.80 21.72
N ILE A 324 -3.47 2.09 22.69
CA ILE A 324 -3.98 0.72 22.46
C ILE A 324 -5.07 0.73 21.39
N ALA A 325 -6.01 1.69 21.41
CA ALA A 325 -7.07 1.82 20.42
C ALA A 325 -6.53 2.02 19.00
N THR A 326 -5.60 2.96 18.81
CA THR A 326 -4.99 3.21 17.49
C THR A 326 -4.20 2.01 16.97
N LYS A 327 -3.48 1.29 17.85
CA LYS A 327 -2.78 0.04 17.51
C LYS A 327 -3.75 -1.07 17.12
N LEU A 328 -4.86 -1.21 17.85
CA LEU A 328 -5.91 -2.17 17.53
C LEU A 328 -6.54 -1.88 16.16
N GLY A 329 -6.90 -0.62 15.89
CA GLY A 329 -7.51 -0.27 14.62
C GLY A 329 -6.53 -0.40 13.44
N ALA A 330 -5.23 -0.13 13.66
CA ALA A 330 -4.17 -0.44 12.71
C ALA A 330 -4.07 -1.95 12.37
N LEU A 331 -4.28 -2.82 13.37
CA LEU A 331 -4.29 -4.27 13.17
C LEU A 331 -5.57 -4.76 12.47
N LEU A 332 -6.71 -4.12 12.70
CA LEU A 332 -7.98 -4.56 12.10
C LEU A 332 -8.18 -4.02 10.67
N ASN A 333 -7.79 -2.76 10.41
CA ASN A 333 -8.20 -2.06 9.19
C ASN A 333 -7.70 -2.75 7.91
N GLY A 334 -8.65 -2.98 7.00
CA GLY A 334 -8.46 -3.57 5.68
C GLY A 334 -8.22 -5.06 5.62
N ARG A 335 -8.56 -5.77 6.69
CA ARG A 335 -8.75 -7.23 6.67
C ARG A 335 -10.24 -7.52 6.52
N GLU A 336 -10.87 -7.03 5.45
CA GLU A 336 -12.33 -6.96 5.30
C GLU A 336 -13.08 -6.14 6.39
N ILE A 337 -12.32 -5.53 7.30
CA ILE A 337 -12.84 -4.70 8.39
C ILE A 337 -12.50 -3.24 8.10
N SER A 338 -13.51 -2.39 8.08
CA SER A 338 -13.40 -0.95 8.15
C SER A 338 -13.41 -0.49 9.61
N ILE A 339 -12.63 0.54 9.93
CA ILE A 339 -12.53 1.10 11.28
C ILE A 339 -12.99 2.56 11.32
N LYS A 340 -13.73 2.91 12.37
CA LYS A 340 -13.86 4.28 12.86
C LYS A 340 -13.53 4.34 14.35
N TYR A 341 -13.02 5.48 14.77
CA TYR A 341 -12.68 5.75 16.15
C TYR A 341 -13.68 6.73 16.76
N SER A 342 -13.89 6.65 18.08
CA SER A 342 -14.50 7.77 18.82
C SER A 342 -13.60 9.00 18.81
N ARG A 343 -12.28 8.79 18.98
CA ARG A 343 -11.24 9.82 18.89
C ARG A 343 -9.91 9.22 18.43
N THR A 344 -9.13 9.99 17.68
CA THR A 344 -7.76 9.64 17.24
C THR A 344 -6.68 10.54 17.86
N ASN A 345 -7.10 11.51 18.67
CA ASN A 345 -6.26 12.43 19.40
C ASN A 345 -6.85 12.66 20.81
N ASP A 346 -6.23 13.56 21.58
CA ASP A 346 -6.66 13.91 22.93
C ASP A 346 -7.84 14.89 22.91
N THR A 347 -9.02 14.42 22.49
CA THR A 347 -10.26 15.20 22.45
C THR A 347 -11.30 14.58 23.38
N TYR A 348 -12.04 15.43 24.10
CA TYR A 348 -13.17 14.99 24.92
C TYR A 348 -14.35 14.56 24.04
N LEU A 349 -15.00 13.45 24.41
CA LEU A 349 -16.26 13.02 23.80
C LEU A 349 -17.19 12.47 24.88
N SER A 350 -18.45 12.92 24.89
CA SER A 350 -19.48 12.45 25.82
C SER A 350 -19.78 10.96 25.60
N LEU A 351 -20.34 10.29 26.62
CA LEU A 351 -20.70 8.87 26.50
C LEU A 351 -21.79 8.66 25.44
N GLU A 352 -22.73 9.59 25.35
CA GLU A 352 -23.80 9.63 24.35
C GLU A 352 -23.24 9.80 22.93
N ASP A 353 -22.28 10.72 22.74
CA ASP A 353 -21.68 10.95 21.42
C ASP A 353 -20.88 9.75 20.92
N ARG A 354 -20.17 9.04 21.80
CA ARG A 354 -19.44 7.81 21.45
C ARG A 354 -20.38 6.77 20.84
N ALA A 355 -21.50 6.50 21.52
CA ALA A 355 -22.52 5.56 21.04
C ALA A 355 -23.22 6.10 19.77
N ARG A 356 -23.57 7.39 19.75
CA ARG A 356 -24.22 8.05 18.60
C ARG A 356 -23.39 7.95 17.32
N LEU A 357 -22.07 8.16 17.40
CA LEU A 357 -21.16 8.04 16.25
C LEU A 357 -21.10 6.61 15.72
N ALA A 358 -21.03 5.61 16.61
CA ALA A 358 -21.05 4.20 16.22
C ALA A 358 -22.38 3.82 15.56
N ASN A 359 -23.50 4.26 16.14
CA ASN A 359 -24.84 4.02 15.61
C ASN A 359 -25.05 4.67 14.25
N ALA A 360 -24.66 5.95 14.09
CA ALA A 360 -24.82 6.69 12.85
C ALA A 360 -24.01 6.09 11.69
N TRP A 361 -22.88 5.45 12.00
CA TRP A 361 -22.08 4.75 10.99
C TRP A 361 -22.63 3.37 10.62
N GLY A 362 -23.50 2.82 11.46
CA GLY A 362 -23.98 1.45 11.37
C GLY A 362 -22.85 0.46 11.60
N ALA A 363 -22.12 0.59 12.72
CA ALA A 363 -21.08 -0.35 13.09
C ALA A 363 -21.67 -1.75 13.39
N ASP A 364 -20.92 -2.79 13.07
CA ASP A 364 -21.26 -4.19 13.36
C ASP A 364 -20.76 -4.63 14.75
N LEU A 365 -19.74 -3.94 15.29
CA LEU A 365 -19.20 -4.16 16.63
C LEU A 365 -18.66 -2.85 17.21
N PHE A 366 -18.96 -2.61 18.49
CA PHE A 366 -18.41 -1.52 19.30
C PHE A 366 -17.44 -2.06 20.35
N VAL A 367 -16.22 -1.52 20.39
CA VAL A 367 -15.16 -1.94 21.32
C VAL A 367 -14.61 -0.73 22.05
N SER A 368 -14.96 -0.57 23.33
CA SER A 368 -14.40 0.47 24.19
C SER A 368 -13.20 -0.06 24.96
N ILE A 369 -12.12 0.73 25.03
CA ILE A 369 -10.86 0.37 25.69
C ILE A 369 -10.63 1.31 26.87
N HIS A 370 -10.41 0.69 28.04
CA HIS A 370 -10.20 1.34 29.34
C HIS A 370 -9.01 0.69 30.10
N ALA A 371 -8.54 1.38 31.13
CA ALA A 371 -7.58 0.85 32.09
C ALA A 371 -8.09 1.08 33.52
N ASN A 372 -8.33 -0.02 34.21
CA ASN A 372 -9.06 -0.04 35.46
C ASN A 372 -8.28 0.62 36.60
N SER A 373 -8.95 0.91 37.70
CA SER A 373 -8.34 1.44 38.92
C SER A 373 -9.05 0.94 40.16
N ALA A 374 -8.26 0.56 41.16
CA ALA A 374 -8.69 0.13 42.48
C ALA A 374 -7.54 0.36 43.49
N THR A 375 -7.57 -0.31 44.64
CA THR A 375 -6.41 -0.32 45.56
C THR A 375 -5.18 -0.90 44.86
N SER A 376 -3.98 -0.50 45.30
CA SER A 376 -2.71 -0.85 44.63
C SER A 376 -2.39 -2.35 44.58
N SER A 377 -3.07 -3.18 45.39
CA SER A 377 -2.92 -4.64 45.37
C SER A 377 -3.76 -5.34 44.30
N VAL A 378 -4.80 -4.67 43.76
CA VAL A 378 -5.70 -5.26 42.76
C VAL A 378 -5.06 -5.18 41.37
N ARG A 379 -5.03 -6.30 40.66
CA ARG A 379 -4.46 -6.42 39.33
C ARG A 379 -5.19 -7.46 38.48
N GLY A 380 -4.95 -7.45 37.18
CA GLY A 380 -5.60 -8.34 36.21
C GLY A 380 -6.45 -7.60 35.18
N THR A 381 -7.16 -8.35 34.35
CA THR A 381 -8.03 -7.81 33.29
C THR A 381 -9.47 -8.29 33.47
N GLU A 382 -10.42 -7.44 33.09
CA GLU A 382 -11.85 -7.76 33.04
C GLU A 382 -12.49 -7.13 31.82
N CYS A 383 -13.61 -7.69 31.36
CA CYS A 383 -14.34 -7.15 30.23
C CYS A 383 -15.83 -7.12 30.53
N TYR A 384 -16.52 -6.13 29.99
CA TYR A 384 -17.92 -5.85 30.27
C TYR A 384 -18.78 -5.94 29.01
N THR A 385 -20.02 -6.39 29.20
CA THR A 385 -21.13 -6.11 28.27
C THR A 385 -22.29 -5.48 29.03
N HIS A 386 -23.27 -4.95 28.30
CA HIS A 386 -24.58 -4.70 28.90
C HIS A 386 -25.26 -6.05 29.25
N PRO A 387 -26.09 -6.14 30.33
CA PRO A 387 -26.78 -7.39 30.69
C PRO A 387 -27.60 -8.02 29.57
N THR A 388 -28.16 -7.20 28.68
CA THR A 388 -28.99 -7.64 27.53
C THR A 388 -28.19 -8.11 26.32
N ALA A 389 -26.85 -8.12 26.38
CA ALA A 389 -26.03 -8.59 25.27
C ALA A 389 -26.28 -10.08 24.96
N ASN A 390 -26.16 -10.46 23.69
CA ASN A 390 -26.31 -11.86 23.27
C ASN A 390 -25.09 -12.72 23.70
N THR A 391 -25.25 -14.04 23.62
CA THR A 391 -24.21 -15.00 24.02
C THR A 391 -22.90 -14.80 23.28
N ALA A 392 -22.92 -14.53 21.96
CA ALA A 392 -21.70 -14.35 21.18
C ALA A 392 -20.89 -13.14 21.66
N THR A 393 -21.54 -12.02 21.99
CA THR A 393 -20.89 -10.83 22.54
C THR A 393 -20.32 -11.07 23.94
N LYS A 394 -21.05 -11.80 24.79
CA LYS A 394 -20.55 -12.22 26.13
C LYS A 394 -19.35 -13.16 26.01
N THR A 395 -19.36 -14.09 25.04
CA THR A 395 -18.23 -14.97 24.74
C THR A 395 -17.02 -14.18 24.24
N LEU A 396 -17.19 -13.22 23.33
CA LEU A 396 -16.12 -12.32 22.89
C LEU A 396 -15.48 -11.59 24.07
N SER A 397 -16.30 -10.99 24.94
CA SER A 397 -15.86 -10.31 26.16
C SER A 397 -15.03 -11.24 27.06
N ALA A 398 -15.52 -12.47 27.31
CA ALA A 398 -14.80 -13.46 28.12
C ALA A 398 -13.48 -13.92 27.49
N ASN A 399 -13.45 -14.08 26.16
CA ASN A 399 -12.25 -14.51 25.43
C ASN A 399 -11.18 -13.44 25.42
N ILE A 400 -11.52 -12.17 25.23
CA ILE A 400 -10.57 -11.05 25.30
C ILE A 400 -9.92 -11.00 26.69
N SER A 401 -10.72 -11.07 27.75
CA SER A 401 -10.20 -11.12 29.13
C SER A 401 -9.24 -12.29 29.34
N ARG A 402 -9.58 -13.48 28.82
CA ARG A 402 -8.71 -14.67 28.92
C ARG A 402 -7.42 -14.52 28.10
N SER A 403 -7.50 -13.97 26.90
CA SER A 403 -6.38 -13.77 25.97
C SER A 403 -5.36 -12.80 26.55
N ILE A 404 -5.82 -11.65 27.07
CA ILE A 404 -4.97 -10.67 27.76
C ILE A 404 -4.33 -11.30 29.01
N ALA A 405 -5.13 -11.96 29.87
CA ALA A 405 -4.62 -12.60 31.08
C ALA A 405 -3.51 -13.63 30.78
N SER A 406 -3.74 -14.49 29.78
CA SER A 406 -2.77 -15.51 29.36
C SER A 406 -1.51 -14.91 28.75
N LYS A 407 -1.62 -13.82 27.99
CA LYS A 407 -0.49 -13.16 27.33
C LYS A 407 0.50 -12.57 28.35
N PHE A 408 -0.02 -12.03 29.45
CA PHE A 408 0.80 -11.31 30.44
C PHE A 408 1.02 -12.06 31.76
N GLY A 409 0.38 -13.22 31.95
CA GLY A 409 0.42 -13.93 33.23
C GLY A 409 -0.20 -13.12 34.37
N ILE A 410 -1.26 -12.35 34.09
CA ILE A 410 -1.99 -11.56 35.08
C ILE A 410 -3.33 -12.22 35.43
N PRO A 411 -3.94 -11.94 36.60
CA PRO A 411 -5.22 -12.53 36.96
C PRO A 411 -6.31 -12.28 35.91
N ASN A 412 -7.01 -13.34 35.49
CA ASN A 412 -8.21 -13.21 34.66
C ASN A 412 -9.42 -12.96 35.58
N ARG A 413 -9.92 -11.72 35.60
CA ARG A 413 -11.10 -11.34 36.40
C ARG A 413 -12.41 -11.52 35.62
N GLY A 414 -12.30 -11.88 34.34
CA GLY A 414 -13.36 -12.47 33.54
C GLY A 414 -14.34 -11.47 32.93
N HIS A 415 -15.39 -12.03 32.36
CA HIS A 415 -16.53 -11.29 31.85
C HIS A 415 -17.45 -10.83 32.98
N LYS A 416 -17.96 -9.59 32.87
CA LYS A 416 -18.90 -8.95 33.78
C LYS A 416 -20.01 -8.25 33.01
N GLU A 417 -21.11 -7.97 33.70
CA GLU A 417 -22.23 -7.21 33.16
C GLU A 417 -22.36 -5.87 33.88
N ALA A 418 -22.53 -4.78 33.13
CA ALA A 418 -22.69 -3.44 33.70
C ALA A 418 -23.58 -2.56 32.83
N ASN A 419 -24.26 -1.60 33.46
CA ASN A 419 -25.16 -0.66 32.79
C ASN A 419 -24.44 0.60 32.28
N PHE A 420 -23.25 0.44 31.68
CA PHE A 420 -22.46 1.55 31.17
C PHE A 420 -23.13 2.19 29.95
N ALA A 421 -23.14 3.52 29.87
CA ALA A 421 -23.89 4.26 28.84
C ALA A 421 -23.46 3.88 27.42
N VAL A 422 -22.15 3.77 27.15
CA VAL A 422 -21.64 3.37 25.82
C VAL A 422 -22.07 1.95 25.41
N LEU A 423 -22.29 1.05 26.38
CA LEU A 423 -22.79 -0.30 26.10
C LEU A 423 -24.31 -0.33 25.93
N ARG A 424 -25.04 0.44 26.75
CA ARG A 424 -26.50 0.52 26.73
C ARG A 424 -27.03 1.26 25.50
N LEU A 425 -26.35 2.33 25.08
CA LEU A 425 -26.82 3.23 24.02
C LEU A 425 -26.37 2.81 22.60
N SER A 426 -25.51 1.79 22.50
CA SER A 426 -25.07 1.26 21.21
C SER A 426 -26.08 0.26 20.64
N ASN A 427 -26.35 0.34 19.34
CA ASN A 427 -27.36 -0.48 18.65
C ASN A 427 -26.80 -1.80 18.10
N MET A 428 -25.50 -2.02 18.23
CA MET A 428 -24.76 -3.20 17.79
C MET A 428 -24.15 -3.93 19.00
N PRO A 429 -23.65 -5.18 18.84
CA PRO A 429 -22.78 -5.81 19.83
C PRO A 429 -21.73 -4.85 20.41
N ALA A 430 -21.70 -4.70 21.73
CA ALA A 430 -20.83 -3.74 22.40
C ALA A 430 -20.10 -4.38 23.58
N ILE A 431 -18.79 -4.16 23.65
CA ILE A 431 -17.92 -4.58 24.75
C ILE A 431 -17.12 -3.40 25.29
N LEU A 432 -16.78 -3.44 26.59
CA LEU A 432 -15.81 -2.55 27.21
C LEU A 432 -14.69 -3.40 27.83
N VAL A 433 -13.46 -3.12 27.46
CA VAL A 433 -12.26 -3.88 27.85
C VAL A 433 -11.50 -3.08 28.90
N GLU A 434 -11.48 -3.59 30.12
CA GLU A 434 -10.56 -3.12 31.17
C GLU A 434 -9.24 -3.88 31.03
N THR A 435 -8.29 -3.25 30.32
CA THR A 435 -7.06 -3.90 29.86
C THR A 435 -6.19 -4.42 31.02
N ALA A 436 -5.87 -3.56 31.99
CA ALA A 436 -5.22 -3.90 33.25
C ALA A 436 -5.46 -2.79 34.30
N PHE A 437 -4.97 -2.92 35.54
CA PHE A 437 -5.15 -1.90 36.58
C PHE A 437 -4.02 -0.87 36.57
N ILE A 438 -4.32 0.38 36.19
CA ILE A 438 -3.34 1.49 36.18
C ILE A 438 -2.83 1.85 37.58
N SER A 439 -3.58 1.51 38.63
CA SER A 439 -3.22 1.75 40.02
C SER A 439 -2.25 0.71 40.60
N ASN A 440 -2.11 -0.46 39.98
CA ASN A 440 -1.14 -1.49 40.36
C ASN A 440 0.16 -1.30 39.57
N SER A 441 1.31 -1.26 40.25
CA SER A 441 2.60 -0.94 39.62
C SER A 441 3.05 -1.96 38.56
N SER A 442 2.80 -3.25 38.77
CA SER A 442 3.16 -4.30 37.81
C SER A 442 2.31 -4.22 36.54
N ASP A 443 1.00 -4.01 36.67
CA ASP A 443 0.08 -3.85 35.55
C ASP A 443 0.32 -2.52 34.81
N ALA A 444 0.57 -1.43 35.55
CA ALA A 444 0.95 -0.14 34.98
C ALA A 444 2.23 -0.24 34.13
N ASN A 445 3.22 -1.00 34.57
CA ASN A 445 4.42 -1.25 33.77
C ASN A 445 4.09 -1.95 32.43
N LEU A 446 3.18 -2.92 32.44
CA LEU A 446 2.70 -3.58 31.22
C LEU A 446 1.92 -2.59 30.33
N LEU A 447 1.01 -1.81 30.90
CA LEU A 447 0.25 -0.77 30.19
C LEU A 447 1.17 0.27 29.55
N ASN A 448 2.31 0.58 30.16
CA ASN A 448 3.28 1.52 29.61
C ASN A 448 4.13 0.91 28.50
N THR A 449 4.57 -0.34 28.66
CA THR A 449 5.64 -0.92 27.80
C THR A 449 5.15 -1.94 26.77
N ARG A 450 3.93 -2.47 26.89
CA ARG A 450 3.43 -3.61 26.11
C ARG A 450 2.08 -3.36 25.43
N GLN A 451 1.78 -2.11 25.07
CA GLN A 451 0.50 -1.73 24.45
C GLN A 451 0.21 -2.48 23.13
N ASP A 452 1.24 -2.79 22.34
CA ASP A 452 1.11 -3.61 21.12
C ASP A 452 0.58 -5.01 21.44
N ASP A 453 0.98 -5.61 22.56
CA ASP A 453 0.52 -6.95 22.94
C ASP A 453 -0.94 -6.94 23.44
N PHE A 454 -1.39 -5.87 24.11
CA PHE A 454 -2.81 -5.69 24.44
C PHE A 454 -3.66 -5.57 23.17
N ALA A 455 -3.22 -4.74 22.22
CA ALA A 455 -3.90 -4.58 20.94
C ALA A 455 -3.96 -5.91 20.15
N ASN A 456 -2.88 -6.69 20.13
CA ASN A 456 -2.84 -8.01 19.47
C ASN A 456 -3.77 -9.03 20.14
N ALA A 457 -3.85 -9.05 21.48
CA ALA A 457 -4.75 -9.95 22.20
C ALA A 457 -6.22 -9.63 21.88
N ILE A 458 -6.59 -8.35 21.82
CA ILE A 458 -7.95 -7.92 21.45
C ILE A 458 -8.23 -8.21 19.96
N PHE A 459 -7.26 -7.94 19.08
CA PHE A 459 -7.35 -8.17 17.64
C PHE A 459 -7.69 -9.64 17.30
N ASN A 460 -6.97 -10.59 17.89
CA ASN A 460 -7.16 -12.01 17.61
C ASN A 460 -8.60 -12.47 17.96
N GLU A 461 -9.14 -12.00 19.07
CA GLU A 461 -10.50 -12.38 19.48
C GLU A 461 -11.59 -11.69 18.65
N ILE A 462 -11.35 -10.48 18.14
CA ILE A 462 -12.26 -9.83 17.20
C ILE A 462 -12.29 -10.60 15.87
N LEU A 463 -11.15 -11.07 15.35
CA LEU A 463 -11.14 -11.93 14.16
C LEU A 463 -11.90 -13.24 14.39
N ASN A 464 -11.69 -13.88 15.55
CA ASN A 464 -12.43 -15.08 15.94
C ASN A 464 -13.94 -14.82 16.00
N TYR A 465 -14.36 -13.68 16.54
CA TYR A 465 -15.78 -13.30 16.62
C TYR A 465 -16.47 -13.21 15.26
N PHE A 466 -15.78 -12.67 14.26
CA PHE A 466 -16.30 -12.58 12.89
C PHE A 466 -16.05 -13.85 12.06
N ASN A 467 -15.59 -14.94 12.68
CA ASN A 467 -15.18 -16.19 12.01
C ASN A 467 -14.17 -15.96 10.88
N MET A 468 -13.31 -14.95 11.04
CA MET A 468 -12.34 -14.58 10.03
C MET A 468 -11.13 -15.48 10.19
N SER A 469 -10.97 -16.42 9.25
CA SER A 469 -9.74 -17.19 9.12
C SER A 469 -8.61 -16.23 8.74
N ILE A 470 -7.50 -16.22 9.50
CA ILE A 470 -6.32 -15.42 9.16
C ILE A 470 -5.90 -15.81 7.74
N SER A 471 -6.03 -14.87 6.80
CA SER A 471 -5.72 -15.13 5.40
C SER A 471 -4.26 -15.56 5.27
N THR A 472 -3.96 -16.47 4.35
CA THR A 472 -2.59 -16.87 4.03
C THR A 472 -1.69 -15.65 3.76
N SER A 473 -2.24 -14.58 3.19
CA SER A 473 -1.55 -13.30 3.00
C SER A 473 -1.16 -12.61 4.32
N THR A 474 -2.00 -12.65 5.35
CA THR A 474 -1.69 -12.07 6.66
C THR A 474 -0.60 -12.88 7.38
N ILE A 475 -0.62 -14.21 7.27
CA ILE A 475 0.45 -15.08 7.79
C ILE A 475 1.76 -14.82 7.03
N LEU A 476 1.67 -14.62 5.71
CA LEU A 476 2.83 -14.32 4.86
C LEU A 476 3.44 -12.97 5.20
N ASP A 477 2.62 -11.96 5.48
CA ASP A 477 3.06 -10.65 5.95
C ASP A 477 3.73 -10.76 7.33
N GLN A 478 3.19 -11.58 8.24
CA GLN A 478 3.82 -11.83 9.54
C GLN A 478 5.17 -12.56 9.41
N ILE A 479 5.27 -13.56 8.52
CA ILE A 479 6.54 -14.28 8.27
C ILE A 479 7.56 -13.34 7.62
N ASN A 480 7.17 -12.58 6.60
CA ASN A 480 8.04 -11.62 5.93
C ASN A 480 8.52 -10.51 6.89
N ASN A 481 7.68 -10.08 7.83
CA ASN A 481 7.99 -9.03 8.81
C ASN A 481 8.57 -9.57 10.14
N SER A 482 8.79 -10.88 10.27
CA SER A 482 9.38 -11.49 11.49
C SER A 482 10.91 -11.48 11.49
N GLY A 483 11.55 -10.93 10.45
CA GLY A 483 13.00 -11.01 10.23
C GLY A 483 13.46 -12.35 9.62
N PHE A 484 12.58 -13.36 9.54
CA PHE A 484 12.87 -14.65 8.93
C PHE A 484 13.19 -14.54 7.43
N ALA A 485 12.42 -13.73 6.68
CA ALA A 485 12.66 -13.46 5.26
C ALA A 485 14.00 -12.75 4.99
N GLU A 486 14.36 -11.79 5.83
CA GLU A 486 15.63 -11.04 5.75
C GLU A 486 16.84 -11.93 6.05
N LEU A 487 16.71 -12.87 7.00
CA LEU A 487 17.78 -13.81 7.36
C LEU A 487 18.21 -14.71 6.19
N PHE A 488 17.31 -14.96 5.24
CA PHE A 488 17.54 -15.81 4.07
C PHE A 488 17.58 -15.05 2.74
N GLY A 489 17.43 -13.72 2.75
CA GLY A 489 17.44 -12.90 1.54
C GLY A 489 16.32 -13.21 0.54
N VAL A 490 15.17 -13.69 1.01
CA VAL A 490 14.03 -14.10 0.16
C VAL A 490 12.74 -13.46 0.65
N LYS A 491 11.81 -13.14 -0.27
CA LYS A 491 10.46 -12.69 0.06
C LYS A 491 9.47 -13.81 -0.25
N PHE A 492 8.68 -14.23 0.73
CA PHE A 492 7.65 -15.24 0.51
C PHE A 492 6.43 -14.59 -0.18
N THR A 493 5.96 -15.13 -1.30
CA THR A 493 4.80 -14.63 -2.07
C THR A 493 3.74 -15.72 -2.27
N GLN A 494 2.45 -15.35 -2.22
CA GLN A 494 1.32 -16.26 -2.49
C GLN A 494 0.99 -16.26 -3.99
N THR A 495 0.69 -17.43 -4.56
CA THR A 495 0.03 -17.57 -5.87
C THR A 495 -1.45 -17.87 -5.65
N LEU A 496 -2.34 -17.07 -6.22
CA LEU A 496 -3.80 -17.27 -6.19
C LEU A 496 -4.21 -18.39 -7.16
N GLN A 497 -4.99 -19.35 -6.70
CA GLN A 497 -5.98 -20.04 -7.54
C GLN A 497 -7.36 -19.88 -6.88
N GLU A 498 -8.31 -19.32 -7.63
CA GLU A 498 -9.71 -19.21 -7.22
C GLU A 498 -10.45 -20.56 -7.29
N LYS A 499 -10.87 -21.04 -6.10
CA LYS A 499 -12.21 -21.49 -5.66
C LYS A 499 -13.04 -22.49 -6.52
N ILE A 500 -13.80 -23.50 -6.05
CA ILE A 500 -13.98 -24.53 -4.96
C ILE A 500 -15.28 -25.24 -5.42
N ILE A 501 -15.47 -26.59 -5.42
CA ILE A 501 -16.73 -27.29 -4.96
C ILE A 501 -16.48 -28.80 -4.62
N ALA A 502 -16.70 -29.20 -3.35
CA ALA A 502 -16.95 -30.57 -2.78
C ALA A 502 -15.79 -31.52 -2.34
N GLN A 503 -16.13 -32.37 -1.34
CA GLN A 503 -15.33 -33.04 -0.30
C GLN A 503 -15.08 -34.55 -0.53
N ALA A 504 -13.85 -35.06 -0.23
CA ALA A 504 -13.60 -36.38 0.39
C ALA A 504 -12.09 -36.66 0.65
N GLY A 505 -11.71 -36.93 1.91
CA GLY A 505 -10.51 -37.71 2.27
C GLY A 505 -9.19 -36.96 2.56
N PRO A 506 -8.25 -37.59 3.32
CA PRO A 506 -6.99 -36.97 3.75
C PRO A 506 -6.06 -36.80 2.55
N ILE A 507 -5.77 -35.55 2.20
CA ILE A 507 -4.95 -35.22 1.04
C ILE A 507 -3.47 -35.50 1.36
N LYS A 508 -2.90 -36.47 0.65
CA LYS A 508 -1.45 -36.57 0.44
C LYS A 508 -1.08 -35.59 -0.68
N VAL A 509 -0.18 -34.64 -0.41
CA VAL A 509 0.30 -33.69 -1.43
C VAL A 509 1.59 -34.22 -2.04
N LYS A 510 1.58 -34.46 -3.35
CA LYS A 510 2.76 -34.77 -4.17
C LYS A 510 3.09 -33.55 -5.02
N LEU A 511 4.32 -33.03 -4.90
CA LEU A 511 4.80 -31.88 -5.67
C LEU A 511 5.72 -32.37 -6.78
N SER A 512 5.37 -32.07 -8.04
CA SER A 512 6.27 -32.24 -9.19
C SER A 512 6.69 -30.86 -9.70
N LEU A 513 7.99 -30.58 -9.73
CA LEU A 513 8.56 -29.36 -10.29
C LEU A 513 8.93 -29.61 -11.76
N THR A 514 8.52 -28.73 -12.67
CA THR A 514 9.12 -28.65 -14.01
C THR A 514 9.61 -27.22 -14.25
N ARG A 515 10.93 -27.02 -14.16
CA ARG A 515 11.64 -25.92 -14.81
C ARG A 515 12.25 -26.50 -16.08
N GLY A 516 12.25 -25.72 -17.17
CA GLY A 516 12.77 -26.17 -18.48
C GLY A 516 14.08 -26.95 -18.36
N GLY A 517 14.01 -28.24 -18.70
CA GLY A 517 15.13 -29.16 -18.83
C GLY A 517 15.92 -29.46 -17.56
N SER A 518 15.31 -30.17 -16.59
CA SER A 518 15.90 -31.20 -15.69
C SER A 518 15.07 -31.29 -14.41
N ASN A 519 14.32 -32.38 -14.24
CA ASN A 519 13.72 -32.75 -12.94
C ASN A 519 14.86 -33.08 -11.95
N ASN A 520 14.59 -33.02 -10.63
CA ASN A 520 14.92 -34.09 -9.65
C ASN A 520 14.97 -33.60 -8.19
N GLY A 521 13.80 -33.56 -7.55
CA GLY A 521 13.69 -33.62 -6.10
C GLY A 521 12.25 -33.55 -5.59
N GLU A 522 11.95 -34.29 -4.52
CA GLU A 522 10.63 -34.39 -3.89
C GLU A 522 10.67 -33.70 -2.52
N ILE A 523 9.72 -32.80 -2.26
CA ILE A 523 9.53 -32.16 -0.95
C ILE A 523 8.20 -32.64 -0.37
N VAL A 524 8.21 -33.14 0.87
CA VAL A 524 7.02 -33.51 1.62
C VAL A 524 7.01 -32.75 2.95
N ALA A 525 5.91 -32.13 3.32
CA ALA A 525 5.78 -31.47 4.62
C ALA A 525 4.58 -32.06 5.36
N ASN A 526 4.78 -32.44 6.61
CA ASN A 526 3.81 -33.06 7.49
C ASN A 526 3.42 -32.06 8.59
N PHE A 527 2.12 -31.95 8.78
CA PHE A 527 1.52 -31.07 9.78
C PHE A 527 0.64 -31.91 10.71
N LYS A 528 0.73 -31.64 12.01
CA LYS A 528 -0.09 -32.29 13.03
C LYS A 528 -0.80 -31.19 13.83
N ASN A 529 -2.14 -31.27 13.90
CA ASN A 529 -2.98 -30.28 14.57
C ASN A 529 -2.71 -28.83 14.12
N GLY A 530 -2.49 -28.62 12.82
CA GLY A 530 -2.26 -27.29 12.24
C GLY A 530 -0.88 -26.68 12.50
N SER A 531 0.02 -27.40 13.18
CA SER A 531 1.43 -27.01 13.37
C SER A 531 2.36 -27.86 12.52
N PHE A 532 3.44 -27.27 12.01
CA PHE A 532 4.51 -28.03 11.33
C PHE A 532 5.08 -29.06 12.30
N ASP A 533 5.06 -30.31 11.89
CA ASP A 533 5.55 -31.43 12.68
C ASP A 533 6.90 -31.90 12.13
N SER A 534 6.95 -32.19 10.83
CA SER A 534 8.17 -32.58 10.11
C SER A 534 8.10 -32.29 8.61
N GLY A 535 9.22 -32.35 7.90
CA GLY A 535 9.25 -32.29 6.43
C GLY A 535 10.47 -32.99 5.87
N THR A 536 10.39 -33.51 4.65
CA THR A 536 11.48 -34.18 3.96
C THR A 536 11.76 -33.50 2.61
N PHE A 537 13.04 -33.45 2.23
CA PHE A 537 13.50 -33.07 0.91
C PHE A 537 14.44 -34.14 0.40
N LYS A 538 14.13 -34.71 -0.76
CA LYS A 538 15.00 -35.63 -1.46
C LYS A 538 15.52 -34.97 -2.73
N ASN A 539 16.83 -34.99 -2.93
CA ASN A 539 17.46 -34.57 -4.17
C ASN A 539 18.00 -35.81 -4.90
N ASP A 540 17.40 -36.17 -6.04
CA ASP A 540 17.79 -37.40 -6.74
C ASP A 540 19.11 -37.26 -7.52
N LEU A 541 19.62 -36.03 -7.73
CA LEU A 541 20.93 -35.79 -8.37
C LEU A 541 22.10 -36.03 -7.39
N LEU A 542 21.90 -35.77 -6.11
CA LEU A 542 22.92 -35.88 -5.06
C LEU A 542 22.67 -37.05 -4.10
N ASP A 543 21.57 -37.78 -4.31
CA ASP A 543 21.05 -38.87 -3.46
C ASP A 543 21.00 -38.48 -1.96
N LEU A 544 20.60 -37.23 -1.73
CA LEU A 544 20.54 -36.61 -0.42
C LEU A 544 19.10 -36.55 0.07
N SER A 545 18.85 -37.02 1.27
CA SER A 545 17.56 -36.92 1.95
C SER A 545 17.72 -36.08 3.21
N THR A 546 17.02 -34.96 3.28
CA THR A 546 16.97 -34.08 4.45
C THR A 546 15.61 -34.19 5.11
N THR A 547 15.58 -34.43 6.40
CA THR A 547 14.37 -34.40 7.23
C THR A 547 14.48 -33.27 8.25
N LEU A 548 13.53 -32.34 8.22
CA LEU A 548 13.35 -31.30 9.21
C LEU A 548 12.27 -31.73 10.21
N SER A 549 12.49 -31.45 11.48
CA SER A 549 11.50 -31.63 12.55
C SER A 549 11.50 -30.43 13.47
N LYS A 550 10.47 -30.30 14.32
CA LYS A 550 10.36 -29.21 15.31
C LYS A 550 11.60 -29.03 16.20
N ASN A 551 12.36 -30.10 16.43
CA ASN A 551 13.49 -30.11 17.37
C ASN A 551 14.87 -30.16 16.69
N GLY A 552 14.92 -30.13 15.35
CA GLY A 552 16.18 -30.39 14.68
C GLY A 552 16.13 -30.69 13.18
N VAL A 553 17.30 -30.64 12.56
CA VAL A 553 17.55 -31.01 11.15
C VAL A 553 18.32 -32.32 11.11
N ASN A 554 17.89 -33.30 10.32
CA ASN A 554 18.66 -34.48 9.95
C ASN A 554 18.93 -34.47 8.45
N ILE A 555 20.20 -34.55 8.04
CA ILE A 555 20.60 -34.70 6.65
C ILE A 555 21.23 -36.07 6.52
N SER A 556 20.78 -36.87 5.56
CA SER A 556 21.29 -38.21 5.33
C SER A 556 21.63 -38.42 3.85
N LYS A 557 22.66 -39.22 3.60
CA LYS A 557 23.04 -39.67 2.27
C LYS A 557 23.27 -41.17 2.30
N GLN A 558 22.67 -41.90 1.36
CA GLN A 558 23.08 -43.28 1.13
C GLN A 558 24.41 -43.26 0.37
N LEU A 559 25.43 -43.86 0.97
CA LEU A 559 26.77 -43.91 0.39
C LEU A 559 26.88 -45.08 -0.59
N LEU A 560 26.29 -46.22 -0.24
CA LEU A 560 26.36 -47.44 -1.03
C LEU A 560 25.22 -48.40 -0.70
N LYS A 561 24.71 -49.12 -1.71
CA LYS A 561 23.77 -50.23 -1.54
C LYS A 561 24.28 -51.47 -2.28
N LEU A 562 24.38 -52.60 -1.56
CA LEU A 562 24.83 -53.87 -2.10
C LEU A 562 23.80 -54.95 -1.78
N GLY A 563 22.92 -55.23 -2.75
CA GLY A 563 21.80 -56.15 -2.58
C GLY A 563 20.88 -55.70 -1.45
N ASN A 564 20.79 -56.50 -0.40
CA ASN A 564 19.97 -56.22 0.77
C ASN A 564 20.70 -55.44 1.88
N LYS A 565 21.97 -55.08 1.68
CA LYS A 565 22.75 -54.24 2.60
C LYS A 565 22.79 -52.80 2.11
N SER A 566 22.74 -51.84 3.02
CA SER A 566 22.99 -50.43 2.68
C SER A 566 23.86 -49.73 3.70
N PHE A 567 24.58 -48.71 3.26
CA PHE A 567 25.46 -47.89 4.07
C PHE A 567 25.07 -46.43 3.87
N SER A 568 24.88 -45.69 4.95
CA SER A 568 24.51 -44.29 4.92
C SER A 568 25.32 -43.49 5.94
N ILE A 569 25.44 -42.20 5.68
CA ILE A 569 25.88 -41.21 6.64
C ILE A 569 24.73 -40.27 6.92
N SER A 570 24.62 -39.82 8.17
CA SER A 570 23.68 -38.77 8.54
C SER A 570 24.28 -37.80 9.53
N VAL A 571 23.79 -36.57 9.48
CA VAL A 571 24.10 -35.51 10.44
C VAL A 571 22.77 -35.00 10.98
N SER A 572 22.55 -35.15 12.28
CA SER A 572 21.39 -34.57 12.95
C SER A 572 21.78 -33.49 13.92
N THR A 573 20.93 -32.48 14.03
CA THR A 573 20.98 -31.51 15.11
C THR A 573 19.77 -31.76 15.99
N ASN A 574 19.96 -31.83 17.30
CA ASN A 574 18.87 -31.86 18.26
C ASN A 574 19.27 -31.00 19.46
N ASN A 575 18.45 -29.99 19.79
CA ASN A 575 18.78 -28.98 20.79
C ASN A 575 20.17 -28.38 20.54
N ASN A 576 21.10 -28.54 21.51
CA ASN A 576 22.47 -28.04 21.45
C ASN A 576 23.50 -29.09 21.04
N ILE A 577 23.09 -30.24 20.47
CA ILE A 577 24.01 -31.30 20.06
C ILE A 577 23.92 -31.51 18.54
N ILE A 578 25.08 -31.72 17.92
CA ILE A 578 25.23 -32.19 16.54
C ILE A 578 25.72 -33.63 16.59
N THR A 579 24.95 -34.56 16.05
CA THR A 579 25.30 -35.98 15.98
C THR A 579 25.60 -36.34 14.53
N VAL A 580 26.77 -36.92 14.28
CA VAL A 580 27.15 -37.49 12.99
C VAL A 580 27.14 -39.00 13.12
N SER A 581 26.35 -39.69 12.29
CA SER A 581 26.18 -41.14 12.35
C SER A 581 26.51 -41.81 11.03
N LEU A 582 27.26 -42.91 11.10
CA LEU A 582 27.44 -43.87 10.02
C LEU A 582 26.57 -45.09 10.31
N THR A 583 25.68 -45.42 9.39
CA THR A 583 24.70 -46.49 9.57
C THR A 583 24.89 -47.54 8.49
N LYS A 584 24.96 -48.80 8.90
CA LYS A 584 24.91 -49.97 8.03
C LYS A 584 23.60 -50.72 8.30
N THR A 585 22.81 -50.96 7.26
CA THR A 585 21.57 -51.74 7.36
C THR A 585 21.64 -53.04 6.56
N LEU A 586 20.87 -54.04 6.98
CA LEU A 586 20.64 -55.30 6.31
C LEU A 586 19.14 -55.60 6.34
N ASN A 587 18.54 -55.78 5.16
CA ASN A 587 17.13 -56.09 5.00
C ASN A 587 16.95 -57.58 4.72
N ILE A 588 16.09 -58.25 5.46
CA ILE A 588 15.76 -59.66 5.22
C ILE A 588 14.23 -59.78 5.32
N ASN A 589 13.59 -60.15 4.21
CA ASN A 589 12.14 -60.08 4.05
C ASN A 589 11.63 -58.67 4.42
N ASP A 590 10.65 -58.58 5.31
CA ASP A 590 10.07 -57.31 5.79
C ASP A 590 10.80 -56.72 7.02
N SER A 591 11.92 -57.33 7.44
CA SER A 591 12.69 -56.92 8.62
C SER A 591 13.97 -56.16 8.24
N THR A 592 14.27 -55.07 8.95
CA THR A 592 15.49 -54.27 8.80
C THR A 592 16.35 -54.33 10.06
N PHE A 593 17.61 -54.71 9.92
CA PHE A 593 18.61 -54.73 10.99
C PHE A 593 19.63 -53.62 10.77
N SER A 594 19.96 -52.83 11.79
CA SER A 594 20.85 -51.67 11.66
C SER A 594 21.98 -51.70 12.69
N GLN A 595 23.19 -51.33 12.26
CA GLN A 595 24.34 -51.02 13.12
C GLN A 595 24.72 -49.56 12.89
N VAL A 596 24.84 -48.79 13.97
CA VAL A 596 25.06 -47.34 13.93
C VAL A 596 26.29 -46.99 14.77
N LEU A 597 27.20 -46.21 14.18
CA LEU A 597 28.28 -45.54 14.89
C LEU A 597 27.99 -44.04 14.88
N SER A 598 27.85 -43.43 16.05
CA SER A 598 27.53 -42.00 16.19
C SER A 598 28.62 -41.26 16.95
N ILE A 599 28.88 -40.03 16.54
CA ILE A 599 29.73 -39.07 17.25
C ILE A 599 28.89 -37.83 17.53
N GLU A 600 28.88 -37.39 18.78
CA GLU A 600 28.09 -36.25 19.24
C GLU A 600 29.00 -35.07 19.60
N TYR A 601 28.59 -33.87 19.22
CA TYR A 601 29.28 -32.62 19.49
C TYR A 601 28.34 -31.62 20.16
N ASP A 602 28.78 -31.01 21.24
CA ASP A 602 28.08 -29.87 21.84
C ASP A 602 28.27 -28.61 20.98
N LYS A 603 27.18 -27.92 20.64
CA LYS A 603 27.17 -26.68 19.85
C LYS A 603 27.87 -25.53 20.58
N ASP A 604 27.79 -25.49 21.90
CA ASP A 604 28.49 -24.46 22.70
C ASP A 604 29.97 -24.79 22.85
N GLY A 605 30.31 -26.08 23.03
CA GLY A 605 31.72 -26.53 23.04
C GLY A 605 32.44 -26.32 21.70
N LEU A 606 31.72 -26.40 20.57
CA LEU A 606 32.26 -26.05 19.24
C LEU A 606 32.56 -24.55 19.08
N LYS A 607 31.89 -23.69 19.85
CA LYS A 607 32.13 -22.23 19.87
C LYS A 607 33.41 -21.88 20.65
N ASP A 608 33.66 -22.54 21.77
CA ASP A 608 34.90 -22.40 22.56
C ASP A 608 36.13 -23.02 21.86
N ILE A 609 35.91 -24.07 21.08
CA ILE A 609 36.92 -24.64 20.18
C ILE A 609 37.25 -23.67 19.04
N TYR A 610 36.26 -22.94 18.49
CA TYR A 610 36.46 -21.98 17.40
C TYR A 610 37.35 -20.78 17.79
N GLU A 611 37.19 -20.23 19.00
CA GLU A 611 38.00 -19.11 19.47
C GLU A 611 39.46 -19.53 19.76
N ASN A 612 39.70 -20.76 20.24
CA ASN A 612 41.05 -21.29 20.47
C ASN A 612 41.72 -21.87 19.20
N ILE A 613 40.95 -22.33 18.21
CA ILE A 613 41.48 -22.88 16.96
C ILE A 613 42.12 -21.79 16.09
N THR A 614 41.68 -20.54 16.12
CA THR A 614 42.28 -19.50 15.26
C THR A 614 43.75 -19.23 15.62
N VAL A 615 44.10 -19.30 16.92
CA VAL A 615 45.46 -19.13 17.42
C VAL A 615 46.32 -20.38 17.18
N VAL A 616 45.73 -21.56 17.33
CA VAL A 616 46.41 -22.85 17.13
C VAL A 616 46.61 -23.17 15.64
N VAL A 617 45.67 -22.81 14.77
CA VAL A 617 45.76 -22.97 13.30
C VAL A 617 46.84 -22.08 12.72
N ASN A 618 46.97 -20.84 13.17
CA ASN A 618 48.06 -19.96 12.71
C ASN A 618 49.45 -20.48 13.13
N SER A 619 49.55 -21.20 14.26
CA SER A 619 50.79 -21.85 14.74
C SER A 619 51.07 -23.20 14.06
N LEU A 620 50.03 -23.97 13.69
CA LEU A 620 50.15 -25.27 13.01
C LEU A 620 50.39 -25.14 11.50
N VAL A 621 49.90 -24.07 10.87
CA VAL A 621 50.08 -23.77 9.43
C VAL A 621 51.56 -23.52 9.08
N GLU A 622 52.36 -22.99 10.01
CA GLU A 622 53.81 -22.85 9.78
C GLU A 622 54.59 -24.18 9.87
N LYS A 623 54.04 -25.22 10.52
CA LYS A 623 54.82 -26.41 10.91
C LYS A 623 54.42 -27.75 10.30
N SER A 624 53.41 -27.84 9.44
CA SER A 624 52.96 -29.16 8.93
C SER A 624 52.49 -29.19 7.47
N LYS A 625 53.42 -28.96 6.53
CA LYS A 625 53.34 -29.40 5.11
C LYS A 625 53.48 -30.94 5.09
N PRO A 626 52.44 -31.79 4.94
CA PRO A 626 51.96 -32.13 3.59
C PRO A 626 50.56 -32.83 3.47
N ILE A 627 49.57 -32.63 4.37
CA ILE A 627 48.26 -33.34 4.25
C ILE A 627 47.02 -32.42 4.30
N LEU A 628 47.16 -31.15 4.68
CA LEU A 628 46.01 -30.23 4.78
C LEU A 628 45.62 -29.49 3.49
N LEU A 629 46.39 -29.64 2.41
CA LEU A 629 46.24 -28.81 1.21
C LEU A 629 44.89 -28.99 0.45
N PRO A 630 44.29 -30.20 0.32
CA PRO A 630 43.04 -30.37 -0.42
C PRO A 630 41.82 -29.75 0.26
N LEU A 631 41.75 -29.80 1.60
CA LEU A 631 40.63 -29.25 2.38
C LEU A 631 40.71 -27.71 2.51
N LEU A 632 41.92 -27.16 2.65
CA LEU A 632 42.15 -25.71 2.61
C LEU A 632 41.86 -25.12 1.24
N LEU A 633 42.13 -25.84 0.15
CA LEU A 633 41.78 -25.41 -1.21
C LEU A 633 40.27 -25.37 -1.45
N ILE A 634 39.50 -26.33 -0.91
CA ILE A 634 38.03 -26.32 -0.98
C ILE A 634 37.45 -25.18 -0.13
N GLY A 635 37.99 -24.96 1.07
CA GLY A 635 37.61 -23.83 1.92
C GLY A 635 37.93 -22.46 1.29
N ALA A 636 39.12 -22.32 0.70
CA ALA A 636 39.53 -21.13 -0.03
C ALA A 636 38.67 -20.90 -1.28
N LEU A 637 38.33 -21.95 -2.03
CA LEU A 637 37.44 -21.87 -3.20
C LEU A 637 36.04 -21.35 -2.83
N ILE A 638 35.48 -21.79 -1.70
CA ILE A 638 34.19 -21.31 -1.19
C ILE A 638 34.27 -19.84 -0.75
N ILE A 639 35.41 -19.42 -0.18
CA ILE A 639 35.65 -18.02 0.23
C ILE A 639 35.85 -17.10 -0.99
N PHE A 640 36.60 -17.52 -2.00
CA PHE A 640 36.81 -16.75 -3.24
C PHE A 640 35.52 -16.60 -4.06
N ILE A 641 34.64 -17.62 -4.06
CA ILE A 641 33.30 -17.57 -4.67
C ILE A 641 32.39 -16.57 -3.93
N LYS A 642 32.47 -16.49 -2.60
CA LYS A 642 31.70 -15.51 -1.79
C LYS A 642 32.21 -14.07 -1.92
N LEU A 643 33.44 -13.84 -2.40
CA LEU A 643 34.07 -12.51 -2.48
C LEU A 643 34.21 -11.93 -3.91
N GLY A 644 33.79 -12.64 -4.97
CA GLY A 644 33.49 -12.04 -6.28
C GLY A 644 34.63 -11.84 -7.30
N PHE A 645 35.75 -12.58 -7.21
CA PHE A 645 36.89 -12.44 -8.15
C PHE A 645 36.89 -13.50 -9.26
N LEU A 646 36.15 -13.27 -10.36
CA LEU A 646 35.94 -14.26 -11.43
C LEU A 646 37.10 -14.39 -12.44
N SER A 647 37.92 -13.36 -12.66
CA SER A 647 38.97 -13.38 -13.68
C SER A 647 40.25 -14.14 -13.28
N ALA A 648 40.57 -14.21 -11.98
CA ALA A 648 41.69 -15.02 -11.48
C ALA A 648 41.42 -16.54 -11.52
N LEU A 649 40.14 -16.93 -11.49
CA LEU A 649 39.70 -18.32 -11.49
C LEU A 649 40.06 -19.06 -12.79
N ILE A 650 40.05 -18.35 -13.92
CA ILE A 650 40.29 -18.94 -15.25
C ILE A 650 41.76 -19.33 -15.43
N SER A 651 42.71 -18.53 -14.90
CA SER A 651 44.14 -18.87 -14.94
C SER A 651 44.51 -19.98 -13.95
N PHE A 652 43.84 -20.06 -12.80
CA PHE A 652 44.10 -21.09 -11.78
C PHE A 652 43.50 -22.47 -12.15
N GLY A 653 42.38 -22.49 -12.88
CA GLY A 653 41.69 -23.72 -13.27
C GLY A 653 42.53 -24.69 -14.10
N ALA A 654 43.40 -24.18 -14.99
CA ALA A 654 44.24 -25.02 -15.84
C ALA A 654 45.32 -25.78 -15.04
N ALA A 655 45.99 -25.13 -14.09
CA ALA A 655 47.01 -25.74 -13.24
C ALA A 655 46.42 -26.73 -12.22
N LEU A 656 45.20 -26.46 -11.74
CA LEU A 656 44.46 -27.31 -10.82
C LEU A 656 44.03 -28.64 -11.48
N LEU A 657 43.62 -28.60 -12.76
CA LEU A 657 43.32 -29.80 -13.53
C LEU A 657 44.55 -30.70 -13.75
N THR A 658 45.73 -30.12 -13.94
CA THR A 658 46.99 -30.88 -14.09
C THR A 658 47.37 -31.61 -12.81
N GLN A 659 47.21 -30.98 -11.65
CA GLN A 659 47.50 -31.57 -10.34
C GLN A 659 46.48 -32.63 -9.92
N LEU A 660 45.19 -32.41 -10.20
CA LEU A 660 44.13 -33.41 -10.01
C LEU A 660 44.33 -34.63 -10.93
N GLY A 661 44.75 -34.41 -12.18
CA GLY A 661 45.10 -35.49 -13.11
C GLY A 661 46.25 -36.36 -12.59
N TYR A 662 47.28 -35.75 -12.02
CA TYR A 662 48.41 -36.46 -11.42
C TYR A 662 48.00 -37.27 -10.16
N ALA A 663 47.15 -36.71 -9.32
CA ALA A 663 46.63 -37.39 -8.13
C ALA A 663 45.75 -38.60 -8.49
N ILE A 664 44.88 -38.46 -9.49
CA ILE A 664 44.02 -39.55 -9.98
C ILE A 664 44.87 -40.65 -10.64
N TYR A 665 45.88 -40.29 -11.45
CA TYR A 665 46.83 -41.25 -12.05
C TYR A 665 47.57 -42.06 -10.97
N THR A 666 48.04 -41.41 -9.91
CA THR A 666 48.75 -42.05 -8.80
C THR A 666 47.83 -42.99 -8.01
N MET A 667 46.56 -42.60 -7.82
CA MET A 667 45.55 -43.41 -7.12
C MET A 667 45.14 -44.64 -7.93
N ILE A 668 45.01 -44.51 -9.26
CA ILE A 668 44.75 -45.65 -10.16
C ILE A 668 45.94 -46.61 -10.19
N THR A 669 47.17 -46.09 -10.20
CA THR A 669 48.38 -46.92 -10.18
C THR A 669 48.51 -47.70 -8.86
N PHE A 670 48.20 -47.05 -7.73
CA PHE A 670 48.18 -47.67 -6.40
C PHE A 670 47.16 -48.81 -6.26
N ILE A 671 45.98 -48.67 -6.88
CA ILE A 671 44.90 -49.68 -6.93
C ILE A 671 45.19 -50.79 -7.94
N ALA A 672 46.05 -50.54 -8.94
CA ALA A 672 46.41 -51.54 -9.95
C ALA A 672 47.58 -52.43 -9.53
N THR A 673 48.43 -51.98 -8.60
CA THR A 673 49.62 -52.72 -8.14
C THR A 673 49.49 -53.34 -6.74
N ASN A 674 48.40 -53.08 -6.01
CA ASN A 674 48.04 -53.68 -4.71
C ASN A 674 46.55 -54.02 -4.72
#